data_AF-A0A8C6LR53-F1
#
_entry.id   AF-A0A8C6LR53-F1
#
_cell.length_a   1.000
_cell.length_b   1.000
_cell.length_c   1.000
_cell.angle_alpha   90.00
_cell.angle_beta   90.00
_cell.angle_gamma   90.00
#
_symmetry.space_group_name_H-M   'P 1'
#
loop_
_entity.id
_entity.type
_entity.pdbx_description
1 polymer ?
#
loop_
_entity_poly.entity_id
_entity_poly.type
_entity_poly.pdbx_seq_one_letter_code
_entity_poly.pdbx_strand_id
1 'polypeptide(L)'
;SISGGSYKLRCSISGHEMDVRGLVSAVFPEGALVSVSRDRTGRVWVPNSSPDKGFTEMHCMSGHSNFVSCVCIITPNETYPRGLIATGGNDNNICVFSLDQPQPLFTLQGHKNTVCTLASGKFGTLLSGSWDTTAKVWLNEKCMMTLQGHTAAVWAVTILPEQGLMLSGSADKTIKLWKAGRCEKTFTGHEDCVRGLAVISSTEFFSCSNDTSIRRWLVTGECVQVYYSHTNYIYSLAVFPNSQDFISTGEDRSVRLWRGGECCQTIRLPAQSIWCCCILPNGDIAVGASDGIIRVFTEAEDRVASAEELQAFEDELSKATIDPKTGDLGDIKMEDLPGREHLNEPGNRDGQTRLIKDGQKVEAYQWSVSDDRWMKIGDVVGGSNQQTSKSVMYEGKEYDYVFSIDVNEGGPSLKLPYNVSDDPWLTAHNFLQKNDLSPMFLDQVANFIIENTKGHVVGPAQPGGGDPFTGEGTRSGRYIPGSNPNPSVPSGVADPFTGKGAYSSAGLKQTPTNIYFPKTDGVTFDQANASQIMAKLKELNGGAPPEHKLPEETMESIERLLLSVCVPDSSEPPPTIQEINLLWKASLWPEDIVFPVLDILRLAVRHPQVNKSLCGEAEGVQLCNHLLKLMRPDGRPANQMLALRTLCNCFSGRHGRALLMAQRETVLSRSADLVAVRNKNIHIALATLVLNYAGCLHSQPDLEAKAQCLSVASRALETVQDKEAIFRLLVALGTTVASDQTAQDLARSLGVSSQISKYSSVSDPPKVGECCLLVLKELN
;
A
#
# COMPACT_ATOMS: atom_id res chain seq x y z
N SER A 1 9.26 16.40 -39.21
CA SER A 1 9.25 17.70 -38.53
C SER A 1 8.82 17.48 -37.10
N ILE A 2 9.77 17.42 -36.17
CA ILE A 2 9.50 17.29 -34.74
C ILE A 2 9.28 18.72 -34.24
N SER A 3 8.07 19.26 -34.44
CA SER A 3 7.70 20.61 -34.01
C SER A 3 6.36 20.56 -33.28
N GLY A 4 6.27 19.68 -32.28
CA GLY A 4 5.26 19.82 -31.23
C GLY A 4 5.86 20.67 -30.11
N GLY A 5 5.13 21.68 -29.66
CA GLY A 5 5.49 22.52 -28.50
C GLY A 5 5.56 21.72 -27.19
N SER A 6 6.06 22.40 -26.15
CA SER A 6 6.13 21.88 -24.79
C SER A 6 4.78 22.01 -24.08
N TYR A 7 4.37 20.99 -23.33
CA TYR A 7 3.19 21.08 -22.47
C TYR A 7 3.48 21.94 -21.24
N LYS A 8 2.68 22.99 -21.04
CA LYS A 8 2.77 23.90 -19.89
C LYS A 8 1.48 23.87 -19.09
N LEU A 9 1.55 24.29 -17.82
CA LEU A 9 0.35 24.36 -16.98
C LEU A 9 -0.69 25.26 -17.65
N ARG A 10 -1.92 24.74 -17.76
CA ARG A 10 -3.11 25.49 -18.18
C ARG A 10 -3.86 26.00 -16.96
N CYS A 11 -4.11 25.13 -15.98
CA CYS A 11 -4.78 25.47 -14.73
C CYS A 11 -4.63 24.34 -13.70
N SER A 12 -4.86 24.69 -12.43
CA SER A 12 -5.06 23.74 -11.32
C SER A 12 -6.53 23.79 -10.87
N ILE A 13 -7.16 22.63 -10.75
CA ILE A 13 -8.56 22.48 -10.34
C ILE A 13 -8.57 21.87 -8.93
N SER A 14 -9.04 22.66 -7.98
CA SER A 14 -9.21 22.25 -6.58
C SER A 14 -10.66 21.89 -6.31
N GLY A 15 -10.89 20.87 -5.47
CA GLY A 15 -12.23 20.55 -4.97
C GLY A 15 -12.34 19.21 -4.27
N HIS A 16 -11.43 18.27 -4.53
CA HIS A 16 -11.33 17.07 -3.72
C HIS A 16 -10.52 17.32 -2.45
N GLU A 17 -10.93 16.70 -1.34
CA GLU A 17 -10.26 16.81 -0.03
C GLU A 17 -9.15 15.77 0.16
N MET A 18 -9.12 14.77 -0.72
CA MET A 18 -8.15 13.68 -0.73
C MET A 18 -7.77 13.34 -2.19
N ASP A 19 -6.83 12.42 -2.34
CA ASP A 19 -6.26 11.96 -3.61
C ASP A 19 -7.28 11.77 -4.72
N VAL A 20 -6.97 12.34 -5.88
CA VAL A 20 -7.73 12.09 -7.10
C VAL A 20 -7.27 10.77 -7.70
N ARG A 21 -8.11 9.74 -7.61
CA ARG A 21 -7.76 8.34 -7.94
C ARG A 21 -8.13 7.91 -9.35
N GLY A 22 -9.11 8.56 -9.96
CA GLY A 22 -9.53 8.29 -11.32
C GLY A 22 -9.94 9.57 -12.03
N LEU A 23 -9.66 9.63 -13.33
CA LEU A 23 -9.94 10.78 -14.17
C LEU A 23 -10.27 10.32 -15.59
N VAL A 24 -11.32 10.86 -16.19
CA VAL A 24 -11.75 10.51 -17.56
C VAL A 24 -12.34 11.73 -18.25
N SER A 25 -12.10 11.87 -19.56
CA SER A 25 -12.79 12.87 -20.37
C SER A 25 -14.27 12.49 -20.52
N ALA A 26 -15.17 13.45 -20.33
CA ALA A 26 -16.59 13.30 -20.62
C ALA A 26 -16.88 13.63 -22.09
N VAL A 27 -17.97 13.08 -22.62
CA VAL A 27 -18.46 13.38 -23.97
C VAL A 27 -19.33 14.64 -23.97
N PHE A 28 -19.96 14.94 -22.85
CA PHE A 28 -20.84 16.08 -22.68
C PHE A 28 -20.75 16.65 -21.26
N PRO A 29 -20.76 17.97 -21.07
CA PRO A 29 -20.54 19.00 -22.09
C PRO A 29 -19.19 18.85 -22.80
N GLU A 30 -19.02 19.48 -23.96
CA GLU A 30 -17.76 19.38 -24.71
C GLU A 30 -16.57 19.85 -23.86
N GLY A 31 -15.50 19.04 -23.85
CA GLY A 31 -14.29 19.32 -23.07
C GLY A 31 -14.43 19.10 -21.56
N ALA A 32 -15.58 18.63 -21.06
CA ALA A 32 -15.74 18.29 -19.67
C ALA A 32 -14.91 17.06 -19.27
N LEU A 33 -14.57 16.95 -17.98
CA LEU A 33 -13.89 15.79 -17.41
C LEU A 33 -14.57 15.38 -16.10
N VAL A 34 -14.42 14.10 -15.75
CA VAL A 34 -14.93 13.54 -14.51
C VAL A 34 -13.76 13.04 -13.68
N SER A 35 -13.75 13.40 -12.40
CA SER A 35 -12.77 12.90 -11.42
C SER A 35 -13.45 12.12 -10.31
N VAL A 36 -12.70 11.24 -9.66
CA VAL A 36 -13.12 10.51 -8.46
C VAL A 36 -12.00 10.47 -7.43
N SER A 37 -12.36 10.46 -6.15
CA SER A 37 -11.41 10.60 -5.05
C SER A 37 -11.67 9.67 -3.86
N ARG A 38 -10.63 9.52 -3.03
CA ARG A 38 -10.72 8.92 -1.70
C ARG A 38 -11.65 9.68 -0.76
N ASP A 39 -12.01 10.92 -1.07
CA ASP A 39 -13.02 11.68 -0.31
C ASP A 39 -14.46 11.12 -0.44
N ARG A 40 -14.63 10.02 -1.19
CA ARG A 40 -15.87 9.27 -1.46
C ARG A 40 -16.77 9.92 -2.51
N THR A 41 -16.26 10.91 -3.24
CA THR A 41 -17.03 11.64 -4.25
C THR A 41 -16.47 11.44 -5.65
N GLY A 42 -17.35 11.63 -6.63
CA GLY A 42 -16.94 11.97 -7.99
C GLY A 42 -17.39 13.39 -8.34
N ARG A 43 -16.70 14.08 -9.24
CA ARG A 43 -17.06 15.45 -9.64
C ARG A 43 -17.03 15.58 -11.16
N VAL A 44 -18.01 16.30 -11.69
CA VAL A 44 -18.07 16.64 -13.11
C VAL A 44 -17.60 18.08 -13.27
N TRP A 45 -16.56 18.28 -14.08
CA TRP A 45 -15.90 19.55 -14.31
C TRP A 45 -16.13 20.00 -15.75
N VAL A 46 -16.58 21.24 -15.91
CA VAL A 46 -16.88 21.83 -17.22
C VAL A 46 -15.88 22.95 -17.50
N PRO A 47 -15.29 23.02 -18.69
CA PRO A 47 -14.38 24.11 -19.03
C PRO A 47 -15.09 25.45 -18.98
N ASN A 48 -14.41 26.46 -18.44
CA ASN A 48 -14.96 27.81 -18.35
C ASN A 48 -14.99 28.47 -19.75
N SER A 49 -15.89 29.43 -19.91
CA SER A 49 -15.92 30.26 -21.13
C SER A 49 -14.72 31.20 -21.14
N SER A 50 -14.14 31.44 -22.32
CA SER A 50 -13.07 32.42 -22.52
C SER A 50 -13.47 33.78 -21.90
N PRO A 51 -12.55 34.47 -21.18
CA PRO A 51 -11.10 34.27 -21.11
C PRO A 51 -10.62 33.31 -20.01
N ASP A 52 -11.51 32.77 -19.18
CA ASP A 52 -11.13 31.87 -18.10
C ASP A 52 -10.74 30.49 -18.66
N LYS A 53 -9.50 30.08 -18.38
CA LYS A 53 -8.89 28.86 -18.90
C LYS A 53 -9.16 27.65 -18.01
N GLY A 54 -9.78 27.85 -16.85
CA GLY A 54 -10.05 26.84 -15.83
C GLY A 54 -11.29 25.99 -16.09
N PHE A 55 -11.74 25.35 -15.02
CA PHE A 55 -12.93 24.51 -14.99
C PHE A 55 -13.80 24.88 -13.79
N THR A 56 -15.11 24.77 -13.96
CA THR A 56 -16.09 24.90 -12.87
C THR A 56 -16.73 23.55 -12.60
N GLU A 57 -16.96 23.25 -11.33
CA GLU A 57 -17.75 22.09 -10.94
C GLU A 57 -19.20 22.26 -11.41
N MET A 58 -19.69 21.32 -12.20
CA MET A 58 -21.10 21.22 -12.53
C MET A 58 -21.90 20.65 -11.35
N HIS A 59 -21.44 19.52 -10.80
CA HIS A 59 -21.95 18.95 -9.55
C HIS A 59 -21.01 17.87 -9.00
N CYS A 60 -21.22 17.58 -7.71
CA CYS A 60 -20.58 16.51 -6.97
C CYS A 60 -21.50 15.28 -6.89
N MET A 61 -21.04 14.16 -7.41
CA MET A 61 -21.68 12.84 -7.36
C MET A 61 -21.39 12.16 -6.03
N SER A 62 -22.45 11.67 -5.38
CA SER A 62 -22.40 10.93 -4.12
C SER A 62 -23.21 9.64 -4.25
N GLY A 63 -22.69 8.55 -3.69
CA GLY A 63 -23.36 7.24 -3.76
C GLY A 63 -22.54 6.09 -3.17
N HIS A 64 -21.22 6.19 -3.20
CA HIS A 64 -20.35 5.22 -2.54
C HIS A 64 -20.28 5.44 -1.02
N SER A 65 -20.22 4.36 -0.25
CA SER A 65 -20.05 4.43 1.21
C SER A 65 -18.58 4.55 1.65
N ASN A 66 -17.65 4.37 0.72
CA ASN A 66 -16.20 4.42 0.94
C ASN A 66 -15.48 4.99 -0.31
N PHE A 67 -14.14 4.97 -0.33
CA PHE A 67 -13.30 5.59 -1.35
C PHE A 67 -13.73 5.23 -2.77
N VAL A 68 -13.79 6.23 -3.65
CA VAL A 68 -14.01 6.01 -5.08
C VAL A 68 -12.65 5.92 -5.76
N SER A 69 -12.41 4.80 -6.45
CA SER A 69 -11.08 4.39 -6.90
C SER A 69 -10.88 4.57 -8.40
N CYS A 70 -11.95 4.50 -9.19
CA CYS A 70 -11.91 4.48 -10.63
C CYS A 70 -13.20 5.01 -11.25
N VAL A 71 -13.09 5.50 -12.49
CA VAL A 71 -14.20 6.07 -13.25
C VAL A 71 -14.03 5.77 -14.73
N CYS A 72 -15.12 5.55 -15.44
CA CYS A 72 -15.14 5.55 -16.90
C CYS A 72 -16.46 6.13 -17.44
N ILE A 73 -16.46 6.52 -18.71
CA ILE A 73 -17.67 6.94 -19.42
C ILE A 73 -18.23 5.77 -20.20
N ILE A 74 -19.48 5.43 -19.94
CA ILE A 74 -20.26 4.53 -20.79
C ILE A 74 -20.73 5.34 -21.99
N THR A 75 -20.33 4.89 -23.18
CA THR A 75 -20.60 5.61 -24.43
C THR A 75 -22.09 5.86 -24.66
N PRO A 76 -22.46 7.00 -25.27
CA PRO A 76 -23.84 7.32 -25.63
C PRO A 76 -24.57 6.20 -26.37
N ASN A 77 -25.87 6.07 -26.10
CA ASN A 77 -26.78 5.18 -26.81
C ASN A 77 -28.16 5.84 -26.96
N GLU A 78 -29.11 5.15 -27.60
CA GLU A 78 -30.47 5.69 -27.84
C GLU A 78 -31.19 6.12 -26.55
N THR A 79 -31.02 5.38 -25.45
CA THR A 79 -31.63 5.68 -24.15
C THR A 79 -30.92 6.82 -23.44
N TYR A 80 -29.59 6.83 -23.50
CA TYR A 80 -28.72 7.80 -22.83
C TYR A 80 -27.85 8.52 -23.87
N PRO A 81 -28.39 9.52 -24.57
CA PRO A 81 -27.70 10.17 -25.70
C PRO A 81 -26.48 11.00 -25.29
N ARG A 82 -26.30 11.27 -23.99
CA ARG A 82 -25.11 11.92 -23.43
C ARG A 82 -24.08 10.92 -22.89
N GLY A 83 -24.42 9.63 -22.83
CA GLY A 83 -23.65 8.62 -22.11
C GLY A 83 -23.93 8.62 -20.61
N LEU A 84 -23.28 7.71 -19.90
CA LEU A 84 -23.35 7.57 -18.44
C LEU A 84 -21.96 7.60 -17.83
N ILE A 85 -21.88 7.88 -16.53
CA ILE A 85 -20.65 7.75 -15.76
C ILE A 85 -20.75 6.49 -14.92
N ALA A 86 -19.73 5.63 -14.95
CA ALA A 86 -19.61 4.51 -14.03
C ALA A 86 -18.41 4.74 -13.10
N THR A 87 -18.64 4.64 -11.79
CA THR A 87 -17.60 4.76 -10.76
C THR A 87 -17.49 3.47 -9.96
N GLY A 88 -16.27 3.04 -9.65
CA GLY A 88 -16.02 1.87 -8.81
C GLY A 88 -15.39 2.29 -7.48
N GLY A 89 -15.74 1.60 -6.40
CA GLY A 89 -15.33 1.96 -5.05
C GLY A 89 -14.78 0.82 -4.20
N ASN A 90 -14.20 1.20 -3.07
CA ASN A 90 -13.77 0.29 -1.99
C ASN A 90 -14.94 -0.39 -1.28
N ASP A 91 -16.15 0.12 -1.46
CA ASP A 91 -17.40 -0.50 -1.03
C ASP A 91 -17.87 -1.68 -1.91
N ASN A 92 -17.01 -2.13 -2.83
CA ASN A 92 -17.22 -3.25 -3.77
C ASN A 92 -18.28 -2.99 -4.84
N ASN A 93 -18.84 -1.78 -4.89
CA ASN A 93 -19.94 -1.43 -5.77
C ASN A 93 -19.43 -0.70 -7.01
N ILE A 94 -20.27 -0.73 -8.05
CA ILE A 94 -20.17 0.18 -9.19
C ILE A 94 -21.41 1.05 -9.18
N CYS A 95 -21.27 2.36 -9.00
CA CYS A 95 -22.38 3.31 -9.09
C CYS A 95 -22.43 3.89 -10.51
N VAL A 96 -23.62 3.94 -11.10
CA VAL A 96 -23.83 4.48 -12.45
C VAL A 96 -24.70 5.72 -12.39
N PHE A 97 -24.25 6.80 -13.00
CA PHE A 97 -24.86 8.13 -12.95
C PHE A 97 -25.20 8.61 -14.35
N SER A 98 -26.25 9.41 -14.47
CA SER A 98 -26.38 10.30 -15.63
C SER A 98 -25.40 11.46 -15.48
N LEU A 99 -24.94 12.02 -16.59
CA LEU A 99 -24.03 13.17 -16.58
C LEU A 99 -24.58 14.44 -15.93
N ASP A 100 -25.89 14.53 -15.68
CA ASP A 100 -26.56 15.73 -15.18
C ASP A 100 -27.10 15.56 -13.74
N GLN A 101 -26.88 14.41 -13.11
CA GLN A 101 -27.47 14.10 -11.80
C GLN A 101 -26.44 13.64 -10.77
N PRO A 102 -26.44 14.20 -9.55
CA PRO A 102 -25.46 13.87 -8.52
C PRO A 102 -25.71 12.54 -7.80
N GLN A 103 -26.84 11.88 -8.05
CA GLN A 103 -27.22 10.62 -7.41
C GLN A 103 -27.15 9.47 -8.43
N PRO A 104 -26.80 8.24 -8.00
CA PRO A 104 -26.72 7.12 -8.91
C PRO A 104 -28.11 6.78 -9.46
N LEU A 105 -28.18 6.52 -10.76
CA LEU A 105 -29.36 5.93 -11.40
C LEU A 105 -29.59 4.50 -10.89
N PHE A 106 -28.50 3.74 -10.76
CA PHE A 106 -28.48 2.38 -10.24
C PHE A 106 -27.07 1.99 -9.77
N THR A 107 -26.99 0.88 -9.05
CA THR A 107 -25.74 0.32 -8.51
C THR A 107 -25.60 -1.12 -8.96
N LEU A 108 -24.45 -1.46 -9.53
CA LEU A 108 -24.10 -2.84 -9.88
C LEU A 108 -23.36 -3.48 -8.70
N GLN A 109 -23.91 -4.60 -8.23
CA GLN A 109 -23.35 -5.38 -7.13
C GLN A 109 -22.91 -6.75 -7.63
N GLY A 110 -21.77 -7.24 -7.13
CA GLY A 110 -21.33 -8.61 -7.44
C GLY A 110 -19.84 -8.88 -7.24
N HIS A 111 -19.00 -7.85 -7.13
CA HIS A 111 -17.63 -8.02 -6.65
C HIS A 111 -17.60 -8.24 -5.13
N LYS A 112 -16.58 -8.95 -4.64
CA LYS A 112 -16.42 -9.28 -3.22
C LYS A 112 -15.41 -8.39 -2.49
N ASN A 113 -14.71 -7.55 -3.23
CA ASN A 113 -13.71 -6.63 -2.73
C ASN A 113 -13.66 -5.40 -3.67
N THR A 114 -12.86 -4.40 -3.30
CA THR A 114 -12.68 -3.12 -3.98
C THR A 114 -12.72 -3.26 -5.50
N VAL A 115 -13.64 -2.55 -6.14
CA VAL A 115 -13.57 -2.33 -7.60
C VAL A 115 -12.54 -1.23 -7.79
N CYS A 116 -11.48 -1.49 -8.56
CA CYS A 116 -10.33 -0.57 -8.66
C CYS A 116 -10.00 -0.12 -10.09
N THR A 117 -10.69 -0.66 -11.09
CA THR A 117 -10.53 -0.28 -12.49
C THR A 117 -11.81 -0.57 -13.26
N LEU A 118 -12.11 0.27 -14.25
CA LEU A 118 -13.30 0.19 -15.10
C LEU A 118 -12.92 0.55 -16.54
N ALA A 119 -13.55 -0.12 -17.51
CA ALA A 119 -13.46 0.23 -18.92
C ALA A 119 -14.82 0.02 -19.61
N SER A 120 -15.24 0.98 -20.43
CA SER A 120 -16.44 0.85 -21.26
C SER A 120 -16.08 0.30 -22.64
N GLY A 121 -17.00 -0.47 -23.20
CA GLY A 121 -16.98 -0.99 -24.57
C GLY A 121 -18.20 -0.53 -25.35
N LYS A 122 -18.37 -1.09 -26.55
CA LYS A 122 -19.54 -0.83 -27.42
C LYS A 122 -20.82 -1.40 -26.78
N PHE A 123 -21.97 -0.85 -27.18
CA PHE A 123 -23.30 -1.32 -26.79
C PHE A 123 -23.57 -1.33 -25.27
N GLY A 124 -22.93 -0.44 -24.51
CA GLY A 124 -23.12 -0.36 -23.07
C GLY A 124 -22.43 -1.47 -22.27
N THR A 125 -21.50 -2.20 -22.88
CA THR A 125 -20.67 -3.19 -22.17
C THR A 125 -19.73 -2.48 -21.21
N LEU A 126 -19.69 -2.90 -19.95
CA LEU A 126 -18.75 -2.42 -18.94
C LEU A 126 -17.87 -3.58 -18.47
N LEU A 127 -16.57 -3.34 -18.33
CA LEU A 127 -15.61 -4.27 -17.75
C LEU A 127 -15.08 -3.68 -16.44
N SER A 128 -15.11 -4.46 -15.37
CA SER A 128 -14.57 -4.06 -14.07
C SER A 128 -13.48 -5.02 -13.60
N GLY A 129 -12.47 -4.49 -12.92
CA GLY A 129 -11.44 -5.28 -12.23
C GLY A 129 -11.43 -4.99 -10.73
N SER A 130 -11.21 -6.04 -9.93
CA SER A 130 -11.32 -5.97 -8.48
C SER A 130 -10.16 -6.65 -7.74
N TRP A 131 -10.02 -6.25 -6.48
CA TRP A 131 -9.15 -6.90 -5.50
C TRP A 131 -9.61 -8.31 -5.12
N ASP A 132 -10.81 -8.73 -5.55
CA ASP A 132 -11.29 -10.11 -5.41
C ASP A 132 -10.67 -11.09 -6.43
N THR A 133 -9.62 -10.65 -7.13
CA THR A 133 -8.86 -11.37 -8.17
C THR A 133 -9.65 -11.69 -9.44
N THR A 134 -10.84 -11.10 -9.61
CA THR A 134 -11.68 -11.29 -10.80
C THR A 134 -11.85 -10.00 -11.57
N ALA A 135 -12.12 -10.15 -12.87
CA ALA A 135 -12.77 -9.12 -13.66
C ALA A 135 -14.22 -9.54 -13.98
N LYS A 136 -15.13 -8.58 -14.16
CA LYS A 136 -16.53 -8.86 -14.50
C LYS A 136 -16.98 -8.03 -15.70
N VAL A 137 -17.80 -8.67 -16.53
CA VAL A 137 -18.42 -8.03 -17.70
C VAL A 137 -19.88 -7.79 -17.40
N TRP A 138 -20.32 -6.55 -17.56
CA TRP A 138 -21.66 -6.09 -17.26
C TRP A 138 -22.35 -5.61 -18.53
N LEU A 139 -23.65 -5.91 -18.62
CA LEU A 139 -24.54 -5.42 -19.67
C LEU A 139 -25.95 -5.34 -19.10
N ASN A 140 -26.68 -4.25 -19.38
CA ASN A 140 -28.06 -4.05 -18.93
C ASN A 140 -28.26 -4.37 -17.43
N GLU A 141 -27.41 -3.78 -16.59
CA GLU A 141 -27.44 -3.92 -15.12
C GLU A 141 -27.14 -5.32 -14.58
N LYS A 142 -26.71 -6.25 -15.44
CA LYS A 142 -26.42 -7.64 -15.08
C LYS A 142 -24.96 -7.99 -15.30
N CYS A 143 -24.41 -8.77 -14.37
CA CYS A 143 -23.13 -9.43 -14.56
C CYS A 143 -23.31 -10.57 -15.57
N MET A 144 -22.79 -10.40 -16.78
CA MET A 144 -22.88 -11.38 -17.86
C MET A 144 -21.80 -12.46 -17.74
N MET A 145 -20.59 -12.06 -17.32
CA MET A 145 -19.45 -12.96 -17.20
C MET A 145 -18.58 -12.58 -16.00
N THR A 146 -18.02 -13.59 -15.32
CA THR A 146 -16.91 -13.40 -14.37
C THR A 146 -15.66 -14.03 -14.96
N LEU A 147 -14.66 -13.20 -15.22
CA LEU A 147 -13.36 -13.58 -15.77
C LEU A 147 -12.46 -14.00 -14.60
N GLN A 148 -12.31 -15.31 -14.41
CA GLN A 148 -11.51 -15.91 -13.34
C GLN A 148 -10.22 -16.51 -13.91
N GLY A 149 -9.09 -16.25 -13.25
CA GLY A 149 -7.80 -16.83 -13.64
C GLY A 149 -6.57 -16.05 -13.17
N HIS A 150 -6.72 -14.80 -12.76
CA HIS A 150 -5.67 -14.08 -12.03
C HIS A 150 -5.53 -14.63 -10.61
N THR A 151 -4.32 -14.56 -10.05
CA THR A 151 -4.01 -15.08 -8.70
C THR A 151 -3.88 -13.99 -7.63
N ALA A 152 -4.00 -12.73 -8.06
CA ALA A 152 -4.02 -11.54 -7.21
C ALA A 152 -4.95 -10.48 -7.82
N ALA A 153 -5.03 -9.32 -7.17
CA ALA A 153 -5.92 -8.22 -7.54
C ALA A 153 -5.79 -7.79 -9.01
N VAL A 154 -6.92 -7.58 -9.69
CA VAL A 154 -6.96 -7.07 -11.07
C VAL A 154 -6.98 -5.55 -11.03
N TRP A 155 -5.84 -4.93 -11.31
CA TRP A 155 -5.63 -3.49 -11.17
C TRP A 155 -5.82 -2.68 -12.45
N ALA A 156 -5.78 -3.34 -13.61
CA ALA A 156 -6.04 -2.69 -14.89
C ALA A 156 -6.99 -3.55 -15.72
N VAL A 157 -7.95 -2.92 -16.38
CA VAL A 157 -8.78 -3.55 -17.40
C VAL A 157 -8.94 -2.64 -18.61
N THR A 158 -9.05 -3.23 -19.79
CA THR A 158 -9.44 -2.49 -21.00
C THR A 158 -10.14 -3.41 -22.00
N ILE A 159 -10.91 -2.82 -22.91
CA ILE A 159 -11.64 -3.55 -23.96
C ILE A 159 -11.03 -3.18 -25.30
N LEU A 160 -10.69 -4.19 -26.10
CA LEU A 160 -10.25 -4.01 -27.48
C LEU A 160 -11.49 -3.84 -28.38
N PRO A 161 -11.75 -2.64 -28.92
CA PRO A 161 -13.06 -2.24 -29.41
C PRO A 161 -13.56 -2.96 -30.69
N GLU A 162 -12.66 -3.57 -31.46
CA GLU A 162 -13.01 -4.19 -32.75
C GLU A 162 -13.27 -5.70 -32.68
N GLN A 163 -12.79 -6.39 -31.65
CA GLN A 163 -12.76 -7.86 -31.64
C GLN A 163 -13.55 -8.47 -30.46
N GLY A 164 -14.12 -7.63 -29.59
CA GLY A 164 -14.78 -8.06 -28.35
C GLY A 164 -13.82 -8.73 -27.35
N LEU A 165 -12.52 -8.55 -27.55
CA LEU A 165 -11.49 -9.04 -26.67
C LEU A 165 -11.32 -8.09 -25.48
N MET A 166 -10.97 -8.66 -24.34
CA MET A 166 -10.79 -7.91 -23.09
C MET A 166 -9.41 -8.19 -22.53
N LEU A 167 -8.76 -7.18 -21.97
CA LEU A 167 -7.46 -7.31 -21.31
C LEU A 167 -7.61 -7.01 -19.82
N SER A 168 -6.86 -7.74 -19.00
CA SER A 168 -6.72 -7.45 -17.58
C SER A 168 -5.26 -7.55 -17.14
N GLY A 169 -4.78 -6.55 -16.41
CA GLY A 169 -3.46 -6.51 -15.77
C GLY A 169 -3.61 -6.65 -14.26
N SER A 170 -2.69 -7.36 -13.62
CA SER A 170 -2.85 -7.81 -12.23
C SER A 170 -1.60 -7.62 -11.38
N ALA A 171 -1.82 -7.58 -10.06
CA ALA A 171 -0.80 -7.69 -9.03
C ALA A 171 -0.06 -9.05 -9.06
N ASP A 172 -0.54 -10.03 -9.82
CA ASP A 172 0.18 -11.28 -10.09
C ASP A 172 1.26 -11.13 -11.17
N LYS A 173 1.56 -9.90 -11.61
CA LYS A 173 2.60 -9.53 -12.57
C LYS A 173 2.29 -9.95 -14.01
N THR A 174 1.10 -10.49 -14.26
CA THR A 174 0.68 -10.94 -15.59
C THR A 174 -0.42 -10.06 -16.16
N ILE A 175 -0.55 -10.12 -17.48
CA ILE A 175 -1.71 -9.60 -18.22
C ILE A 175 -2.42 -10.80 -18.83
N LYS A 176 -3.75 -10.76 -18.91
CA LYS A 176 -4.56 -11.80 -19.56
C LYS A 176 -5.43 -11.22 -20.66
N LEU A 177 -5.50 -11.93 -21.79
CA LEU A 177 -6.43 -11.69 -22.88
C LEU A 177 -7.63 -12.63 -22.72
N TRP A 178 -8.83 -12.07 -22.76
CA TRP A 178 -10.07 -12.81 -22.60
C TRP A 178 -10.93 -12.74 -23.85
N LYS A 179 -11.58 -13.85 -24.16
CA LYS A 179 -12.59 -13.98 -25.21
C LYS A 179 -13.73 -14.84 -24.72
N ALA A 180 -14.96 -14.30 -24.76
CA ALA A 180 -16.17 -15.02 -24.34
C ALA A 180 -16.03 -15.72 -22.96
N GLY A 181 -15.41 -15.04 -21.99
CA GLY A 181 -15.23 -15.55 -20.62
C GLY A 181 -14.00 -16.43 -20.41
N ARG A 182 -13.26 -16.79 -21.47
CA ARG A 182 -12.08 -17.67 -21.39
C ARG A 182 -10.79 -16.88 -21.52
N CYS A 183 -9.77 -17.28 -20.78
CA CYS A 183 -8.41 -16.75 -20.92
C CYS A 183 -7.76 -17.37 -22.17
N GLU A 184 -7.65 -16.58 -23.24
CA GLU A 184 -7.01 -17.01 -24.49
C GLU A 184 -5.48 -16.92 -24.41
N LYS A 185 -4.96 -15.96 -23.63
CA LYS A 185 -3.52 -15.74 -23.51
C LYS A 185 -3.16 -15.12 -22.17
N THR A 186 -1.97 -15.48 -21.67
CA THR A 186 -1.32 -14.81 -20.54
C THR A 186 -0.01 -14.21 -21.04
N PHE A 187 0.19 -12.92 -20.81
CA PHE A 187 1.42 -12.21 -21.12
C PHE A 187 2.28 -12.15 -19.85
N THR A 188 3.53 -12.56 -19.98
CA THR A 188 4.53 -12.56 -18.92
C THR A 188 5.71 -11.70 -19.34
N GLY A 189 6.28 -10.95 -18.42
CA GLY A 189 7.47 -10.13 -18.68
C GLY A 189 7.64 -9.00 -17.70
N HIS A 190 6.56 -8.45 -17.14
CA HIS A 190 6.66 -7.56 -16.00
C HIS A 190 7.19 -8.29 -14.76
N GLU A 191 8.07 -7.63 -14.02
CA GLU A 191 8.73 -8.19 -12.83
C GLU A 191 7.99 -7.84 -11.54
N ASP A 192 7.02 -6.94 -11.63
CA ASP A 192 6.13 -6.53 -10.56
C ASP A 192 4.72 -6.21 -11.09
N CYS A 193 3.82 -5.82 -10.19
CA CYS A 193 2.40 -5.64 -10.40
C CYS A 193 2.07 -4.72 -11.58
N VAL A 194 1.15 -5.14 -12.45
CA VAL A 194 0.70 -4.35 -13.59
C VAL A 194 -0.42 -3.40 -13.16
N ARG A 195 -0.21 -2.10 -13.38
CA ARG A 195 -1.06 -1.01 -12.86
C ARG A 195 -1.95 -0.35 -13.88
N GLY A 196 -1.50 -0.27 -15.13
CA GLY A 196 -2.22 0.42 -16.20
C GLY A 196 -2.18 -0.36 -17.49
N LEU A 197 -3.23 -0.21 -18.29
CA LEU A 197 -3.34 -0.72 -19.65
C LEU A 197 -3.91 0.39 -20.53
N ALA A 198 -3.33 0.58 -21.72
CA ALA A 198 -3.84 1.53 -22.70
C ALA A 198 -3.82 0.93 -24.10
N VAL A 199 -4.94 1.02 -24.82
CA VAL A 199 -5.09 0.44 -26.17
C VAL A 199 -4.48 1.39 -27.19
N ILE A 200 -3.61 0.86 -28.06
CA ILE A 200 -3.00 1.60 -29.17
C ILE A 200 -3.81 1.34 -30.45
N SER A 201 -4.15 0.08 -30.69
CA SER A 201 -4.89 -0.36 -31.86
C SER A 201 -5.62 -1.67 -31.57
N SER A 202 -6.29 -2.25 -32.57
CA SER A 202 -6.94 -3.56 -32.43
C SER A 202 -5.97 -4.72 -32.13
N THR A 203 -4.67 -4.52 -32.36
CA THR A 203 -3.63 -5.55 -32.21
C THR A 203 -2.56 -5.19 -31.20
N GLU A 204 -2.58 -3.98 -30.63
CA GLU A 204 -1.50 -3.47 -29.79
C GLU A 204 -2.01 -2.71 -28.57
N PHE A 205 -1.28 -2.84 -27.47
CA PHE A 205 -1.54 -2.12 -26.22
C PHE A 205 -0.26 -1.85 -25.43
N PHE A 206 -0.32 -0.84 -24.58
CA PHE A 206 0.70 -0.56 -23.56
C PHE A 206 0.27 -1.12 -22.21
N SER A 207 1.26 -1.47 -21.39
CA SER A 207 1.10 -1.73 -19.96
C SER A 207 2.15 -1.01 -19.15
N CYS A 208 1.82 -0.59 -17.92
CA CYS A 208 2.79 -0.04 -16.96
C CYS A 208 2.76 -0.80 -15.64
N SER A 209 3.86 -0.79 -14.91
CA SER A 209 4.04 -1.62 -13.72
C SER A 209 4.81 -0.92 -12.59
N ASN A 210 4.71 -1.49 -11.40
CA ASN A 210 5.56 -1.19 -10.25
C ASN A 210 7.05 -1.52 -10.53
N ASP A 211 7.36 -2.30 -11.55
CA ASP A 211 8.74 -2.59 -11.98
C ASP A 211 9.42 -1.42 -12.72
N THR A 212 8.80 -0.23 -12.72
CA THR A 212 9.26 1.01 -13.37
C THR A 212 9.33 0.94 -14.91
N SER A 213 8.80 -0.13 -15.52
CA SER A 213 8.77 -0.28 -16.97
C SER A 213 7.38 -0.05 -17.56
N ILE A 214 7.38 0.46 -18.79
CA ILE A 214 6.21 0.48 -19.67
C ILE A 214 6.51 -0.49 -20.81
N ARG A 215 5.58 -1.37 -21.15
CA ARG A 215 5.78 -2.37 -22.19
C ARG A 215 4.74 -2.20 -23.27
N ARG A 216 5.16 -2.30 -24.53
CA ARG A 216 4.29 -2.36 -25.71
C ARG A 216 4.15 -3.81 -26.14
N TRP A 217 2.92 -4.25 -26.28
CA TRP A 217 2.58 -5.63 -26.59
C TRP A 217 1.79 -5.72 -27.87
N LEU A 218 2.05 -6.77 -28.65
CA LEU A 218 1.10 -7.29 -29.61
C LEU A 218 0.14 -8.25 -28.89
N VAL A 219 -1.13 -8.26 -29.28
CA VAL A 219 -2.14 -9.21 -28.76
C VAL A 219 -1.75 -10.69 -28.97
N THR A 220 -0.80 -10.95 -29.87
CA THR A 220 -0.20 -12.26 -30.12
C THR A 220 0.62 -12.77 -28.93
N GLY A 221 1.05 -11.90 -28.01
CA GLY A 221 1.90 -12.26 -26.86
C GLY A 221 3.28 -11.60 -26.87
N GLU A 222 3.68 -11.02 -28.00
CA GLU A 222 5.02 -10.49 -28.19
C GLU A 222 5.17 -9.11 -27.52
N CYS A 223 6.24 -8.95 -26.74
CA CYS A 223 6.67 -7.66 -26.20
C CYS A 223 7.56 -6.97 -27.23
N VAL A 224 7.01 -6.01 -27.98
CA VAL A 224 7.72 -5.36 -29.09
C VAL A 224 8.63 -4.22 -28.63
N GLN A 225 8.34 -3.62 -27.47
CA GLN A 225 9.17 -2.54 -26.92
C GLN A 225 9.03 -2.44 -25.41
N VAL A 226 10.09 -2.00 -24.74
CA VAL A 226 10.09 -1.65 -23.32
C VAL A 226 10.66 -0.25 -23.15
N TYR A 227 9.98 0.59 -22.39
CA TYR A 227 10.37 1.96 -22.08
C TYR A 227 10.76 2.06 -20.61
N TYR A 228 11.88 2.75 -20.38
CA TYR A 228 12.42 3.03 -19.05
C TYR A 228 12.64 4.53 -18.93
N SER A 229 12.10 5.13 -17.87
CA SER A 229 12.32 6.56 -17.57
C SER A 229 11.86 6.92 -16.16
N HIS A 230 10.74 6.34 -15.71
CA HIS A 230 10.30 6.49 -14.32
C HIS A 230 11.29 5.85 -13.35
N THR A 231 11.48 6.48 -12.19
CA THR A 231 12.38 5.99 -11.14
C THR A 231 11.64 5.29 -10.00
N ASN A 232 10.31 5.17 -10.10
CA ASN A 232 9.44 4.52 -9.13
C ASN A 232 8.15 4.03 -9.83
N TYR A 233 7.19 3.50 -9.08
CA TYR A 233 5.97 2.88 -9.58
C TYR A 233 5.22 3.75 -10.59
N ILE A 234 4.72 3.12 -11.65
CA ILE A 234 3.93 3.78 -12.69
C ILE A 234 2.47 3.41 -12.50
N TYR A 235 1.60 4.40 -12.37
CA TYR A 235 0.20 4.19 -11.99
C TYR A 235 -0.79 4.26 -13.14
N SER A 236 -0.55 5.10 -14.13
CA SER A 236 -1.51 5.33 -15.22
C SER A 236 -0.84 5.59 -16.56
N LEU A 237 -1.57 5.28 -17.62
CA LEU A 237 -1.22 5.52 -19.01
C LEU A 237 -2.40 6.15 -19.74
N ALA A 238 -2.15 7.10 -20.64
CA ALA A 238 -3.15 7.57 -21.59
C ALA A 238 -2.51 7.79 -22.96
N VAL A 239 -3.18 7.32 -24.02
CA VAL A 239 -2.70 7.39 -25.41
C VAL A 239 -3.37 8.57 -26.10
N PHE A 240 -2.61 9.33 -26.88
CA PHE A 240 -3.17 10.41 -27.68
C PHE A 240 -4.04 9.85 -28.81
N PRO A 241 -5.21 10.47 -29.11
CA PRO A 241 -6.06 10.02 -30.20
C PRO A 241 -5.31 9.92 -31.53
N ASN A 242 -5.48 8.79 -32.22
CA ASN A 242 -4.86 8.52 -33.54
C ASN A 242 -3.32 8.59 -33.57
N SER A 243 -2.65 8.48 -32.42
CA SER A 243 -1.19 8.48 -32.31
C SER A 243 -0.69 7.24 -31.56
N GLN A 244 0.61 6.95 -31.69
CA GLN A 244 1.33 6.04 -30.79
C GLN A 244 1.96 6.78 -29.60
N ASP A 245 1.83 8.11 -29.58
CA ASP A 245 2.28 8.94 -28.47
C ASP A 245 1.39 8.71 -27.25
N PHE A 246 1.98 8.78 -26.07
CA PHE A 246 1.27 8.54 -24.83
C PHE A 246 1.90 9.30 -23.68
N ILE A 247 1.18 9.34 -22.56
CA ILE A 247 1.68 9.84 -21.30
C ILE A 247 1.68 8.73 -20.25
N SER A 248 2.57 8.87 -19.27
CA SER A 248 2.61 8.03 -18.08
C SER A 248 2.73 8.87 -16.81
N THR A 249 2.18 8.37 -15.71
CA THR A 249 2.26 9.03 -14.39
C THR A 249 2.72 8.05 -13.32
N GLY A 250 3.47 8.54 -12.32
CA GLY A 250 4.05 7.66 -11.30
C GLY A 250 4.26 8.27 -9.93
N GLU A 251 4.78 7.42 -9.03
CA GLU A 251 5.19 7.74 -7.65
C GLU A 251 6.47 8.59 -7.61
N ASP A 252 7.19 8.70 -8.73
CA ASP A 252 8.35 9.59 -8.85
C ASP A 252 7.96 11.07 -9.07
N ARG A 253 6.69 11.40 -8.82
CA ARG A 253 6.12 12.75 -8.94
C ARG A 253 6.15 13.30 -10.37
N SER A 254 6.28 12.44 -11.38
CA SER A 254 6.40 12.87 -12.77
C SER A 254 5.25 12.41 -13.66
N VAL A 255 4.85 13.31 -14.56
CA VAL A 255 4.14 13.01 -15.80
C VAL A 255 5.20 12.97 -16.90
N ARG A 256 5.23 11.90 -17.68
CA ARG A 256 6.17 11.76 -18.79
C ARG A 256 5.42 11.68 -20.11
N LEU A 257 5.88 12.45 -21.08
CA LEU A 257 5.38 12.46 -22.45
C LEU A 257 6.31 11.63 -23.34
N TRP A 258 5.72 10.72 -24.09
CA TRP A 258 6.44 9.79 -24.95
C TRP A 258 6.05 10.05 -26.40
N ARG A 259 7.04 10.41 -27.23
CA ARG A 259 6.88 10.61 -28.67
C ARG A 259 7.96 9.84 -29.43
N GLY A 260 7.55 9.11 -30.47
CA GLY A 260 8.50 8.33 -31.29
C GLY A 260 9.29 7.27 -30.50
N GLY A 261 8.80 6.86 -29.32
CA GLY A 261 9.44 5.90 -28.43
C GLY A 261 10.47 6.48 -27.45
N GLU A 262 10.63 7.81 -27.42
CA GLU A 262 11.49 8.51 -26.47
C GLU A 262 10.66 9.34 -25.49
N CYS A 263 11.14 9.49 -24.27
CA CYS A 263 10.59 10.43 -23.29
C CYS A 263 11.04 11.84 -23.69
N CYS A 264 10.15 12.60 -24.33
CA CYS A 264 10.48 13.92 -24.87
C CYS A 264 10.20 15.07 -23.90
N GLN A 265 9.42 14.83 -22.85
CA GLN A 265 9.18 15.81 -21.79
C GLN A 265 8.83 15.13 -20.46
N THR A 266 9.39 15.66 -19.38
CA THR A 266 9.11 15.27 -17.99
C THR A 266 8.55 16.47 -17.23
N ILE A 267 7.30 16.37 -16.76
CA ILE A 267 6.65 17.39 -15.95
C ILE A 267 6.58 16.89 -14.51
N ARG A 268 7.21 17.60 -13.57
CA ARG A 268 7.13 17.27 -12.14
C ARG A 268 5.99 18.02 -11.46
N LEU A 269 5.31 17.34 -10.52
CA LEU A 269 4.24 17.95 -9.71
C LEU A 269 4.68 18.12 -8.25
N PRO A 270 4.13 19.11 -7.53
CA PRO A 270 4.32 19.30 -6.10
C PRO A 270 3.49 18.30 -5.25
N ALA A 271 3.37 17.06 -5.71
CA ALA A 271 2.60 15.99 -5.07
C ALA A 271 3.42 14.70 -5.04
N GLN A 272 3.19 13.83 -4.05
CA GLN A 272 3.95 12.59 -3.88
C GLN A 272 3.63 11.55 -4.97
N SER A 273 2.35 11.38 -5.29
CA SER A 273 1.91 10.36 -6.24
C SER A 273 1.00 10.99 -7.29
N ILE A 274 1.18 10.59 -8.54
CA ILE A 274 0.30 10.99 -9.64
C ILE A 274 -0.48 9.77 -10.10
N TRP A 275 -1.69 9.62 -9.54
CA TRP A 275 -2.47 8.39 -9.58
C TRP A 275 -3.08 8.09 -10.94
N CYS A 276 -3.54 9.12 -11.64
CA CYS A 276 -4.35 8.95 -12.85
C CYS A 276 -4.09 10.07 -13.85
N CYS A 277 -4.33 9.76 -15.13
CA CYS A 277 -4.22 10.71 -16.21
C CYS A 277 -5.25 10.42 -17.31
N CYS A 278 -5.64 11.45 -18.06
CA CYS A 278 -6.37 11.30 -19.31
C CYS A 278 -5.96 12.38 -20.32
N ILE A 279 -6.26 12.12 -21.60
CA ILE A 279 -6.13 13.10 -22.68
C ILE A 279 -7.52 13.68 -22.97
N LEU A 280 -7.62 14.99 -22.96
CA LEU A 280 -8.84 15.73 -23.31
C LEU A 280 -8.99 15.85 -24.85
N PRO A 281 -10.20 16.07 -25.38
CA PRO A 281 -10.44 16.08 -26.84
C PRO A 281 -9.68 17.19 -27.57
N ASN A 282 -9.32 18.26 -26.87
CA ASN A 282 -8.54 19.38 -27.39
C ASN A 282 -7.01 19.13 -27.35
N GLY A 283 -6.58 17.93 -26.95
CA GLY A 283 -5.17 17.54 -26.81
C GLY A 283 -4.54 17.86 -25.46
N ASP A 284 -5.24 18.53 -24.54
CA ASP A 284 -4.70 18.83 -23.22
C ASP A 284 -4.59 17.56 -22.36
N ILE A 285 -3.61 17.54 -21.46
CA ILE A 285 -3.37 16.44 -20.52
C ILE A 285 -3.97 16.82 -19.17
N ALA A 286 -4.84 16.00 -18.60
CA ALA A 286 -5.33 16.16 -17.24
C ALA A 286 -4.78 15.05 -16.34
N VAL A 287 -4.29 15.41 -15.14
CA VAL A 287 -3.73 14.47 -14.16
C VAL A 287 -4.29 14.69 -12.77
N GLY A 288 -4.54 13.60 -12.05
CA GLY A 288 -4.98 13.62 -10.65
C GLY A 288 -3.88 13.11 -9.73
N ALA A 289 -3.64 13.82 -8.63
CA ALA A 289 -2.53 13.56 -7.73
C ALA A 289 -2.95 13.34 -6.27
N SER A 290 -1.99 12.97 -5.43
CA SER A 290 -2.18 12.65 -4.01
C SER A 290 -2.56 13.85 -3.13
N ASP A 291 -2.35 15.07 -3.62
CA ASP A 291 -2.71 16.32 -2.95
C ASP A 291 -4.18 16.72 -3.16
N GLY A 292 -4.97 15.90 -3.85
CA GLY A 292 -6.38 16.17 -4.15
C GLY A 292 -6.60 17.19 -5.28
N ILE A 293 -5.53 17.64 -5.94
CA ILE A 293 -5.59 18.63 -7.01
C ILE A 293 -5.53 17.94 -8.37
N ILE A 294 -6.38 18.38 -9.30
CA ILE A 294 -6.28 18.03 -10.72
C ILE A 294 -5.47 19.11 -11.41
N ARG A 295 -4.48 18.75 -12.21
CA ARG A 295 -3.70 19.71 -13.01
C ARG A 295 -3.90 19.43 -14.49
N VAL A 296 -4.13 20.48 -15.25
CA VAL A 296 -4.31 20.41 -16.70
C VAL A 296 -3.11 21.08 -17.37
N PHE A 297 -2.52 20.40 -18.35
CA PHE A 297 -1.38 20.87 -19.14
C PHE A 297 -1.78 20.98 -20.61
N THR A 298 -1.23 21.97 -21.30
CA THR A 298 -1.56 22.27 -22.69
C THR A 298 -0.32 22.61 -23.49
N GLU A 299 -0.32 22.21 -24.76
CA GLU A 299 0.67 22.60 -25.76
C GLU A 299 0.27 23.89 -26.49
N ALA A 300 -0.98 24.35 -26.34
CA ALA A 300 -1.50 25.50 -27.06
C ALA A 300 -1.19 26.81 -26.31
N GLU A 301 -0.43 27.70 -26.93
CA GLU A 301 0.05 28.96 -26.33
C GLU A 301 -1.08 29.84 -25.78
N ASP A 302 -2.23 29.86 -26.46
CA ASP A 302 -3.40 30.63 -26.04
C ASP A 302 -4.04 30.12 -24.75
N ARG A 303 -3.83 28.83 -24.41
CA ARG A 303 -4.38 28.17 -23.22
C ARG A 303 -3.40 28.05 -22.05
N VAL A 304 -2.14 28.43 -22.23
CA VAL A 304 -1.15 28.42 -21.14
C VAL A 304 -1.59 29.35 -20.01
N ALA A 305 -1.38 28.94 -18.76
CA ALA A 305 -1.69 29.73 -17.56
C ALA A 305 -0.99 31.09 -17.58
N SER A 306 -1.48 32.03 -16.76
CA SER A 306 -0.82 33.33 -16.58
C SER A 306 0.60 33.17 -16.01
N ALA A 307 1.43 34.20 -16.18
CA ALA A 307 2.79 34.18 -15.64
C ALA A 307 2.79 34.04 -14.11
N GLU A 308 1.81 34.65 -13.45
CA GLU A 308 1.60 34.56 -12.01
C GLU A 308 1.27 33.12 -11.57
N GLU A 309 0.38 32.42 -12.28
CA GLU A 309 0.02 31.03 -11.99
C GLU A 309 1.17 30.06 -12.26
N LEU A 310 1.94 30.28 -13.34
CA LEU A 310 3.14 29.50 -13.63
C LEU A 310 4.19 29.67 -12.53
N GLN A 311 4.43 30.91 -12.08
CA GLN A 311 5.35 31.19 -10.99
C GLN A 311 4.86 30.55 -9.68
N ALA A 312 3.56 30.62 -9.38
CA ALA A 312 3.00 29.98 -8.19
C ALA A 312 3.20 28.45 -8.22
N PHE A 313 3.03 27.82 -9.37
CA PHE A 313 3.29 26.39 -9.56
C PHE A 313 4.79 26.04 -9.41
N GLU A 314 5.68 26.85 -9.97
CA GLU A 314 7.14 26.70 -9.78
C GLU A 314 7.53 26.88 -8.30
N ASP A 315 6.91 27.84 -7.61
CA ASP A 315 7.13 28.09 -6.18
C ASP A 315 6.62 26.91 -5.33
N GLU A 316 5.44 26.35 -5.64
CA GLU A 316 4.93 25.12 -5.00
C GLU A 316 5.89 23.95 -5.22
N LEU A 317 6.36 23.75 -6.45
CA LEU A 317 7.31 22.69 -6.78
C LEU A 317 8.62 22.83 -5.99
N SER A 318 9.11 24.06 -5.86
CA SER A 318 10.33 24.36 -5.10
C SER A 318 10.18 24.14 -3.58
N LYS A 319 8.96 24.26 -3.05
CA LYS A 319 8.61 24.02 -1.64
C LYS A 319 8.31 22.54 -1.37
N ALA A 320 7.80 21.82 -2.37
CA ALA A 320 7.40 20.43 -2.27
C ALA A 320 8.58 19.45 -2.26
N THR A 321 9.81 19.92 -2.09
CA THR A 321 11.01 19.10 -2.26
C THR A 321 11.51 18.51 -0.96
N ILE A 322 11.48 17.17 -0.99
CA ILE A 322 12.23 16.18 -0.23
C ILE A 322 11.88 16.13 1.28
N ASP A 323 11.12 15.10 1.66
CA ASP A 323 11.21 14.53 3.01
C ASP A 323 12.71 14.39 3.35
N PRO A 324 13.24 14.94 4.47
CA PRO A 324 14.64 14.82 4.88
C PRO A 324 15.23 13.39 4.84
N LYS A 325 14.40 12.37 4.61
CA LYS A 325 14.79 10.96 4.40
C LYS A 325 15.03 10.53 2.95
N THR A 326 14.67 11.32 1.95
CA THR A 326 14.80 10.96 0.51
C THR A 326 15.77 11.85 -0.27
N GLY A 327 16.44 12.76 0.42
CA GLY A 327 17.44 13.66 -0.15
C GLY A 327 18.31 14.17 0.96
N ASP A 328 19.04 13.25 1.57
CA ASP A 328 20.32 13.65 2.13
C ASP A 328 21.22 13.97 0.93
N LEU A 329 21.89 15.12 0.99
CA LEU A 329 23.20 15.18 0.36
C LEU A 329 23.94 14.00 0.97
N GLY A 330 24.27 12.98 0.18
CA GLY A 330 25.19 11.94 0.63
C GLY A 330 26.55 12.57 1.00
N ASP A 331 27.64 11.82 0.84
CA ASP A 331 29.02 12.29 1.10
C ASP A 331 29.51 13.52 0.26
N ILE A 332 28.62 14.24 -0.43
CA ILE A 332 28.92 15.46 -1.15
C ILE A 332 29.14 16.60 -0.15
N LYS A 333 30.41 16.95 0.07
CA LYS A 333 30.74 18.16 0.81
C LYS A 333 30.18 19.36 0.05
N MET A 334 29.49 20.25 0.76
CA MET A 334 29.07 21.56 0.22
C MET A 334 30.22 22.33 -0.44
N GLU A 335 31.47 22.03 -0.09
CA GLU A 335 32.69 22.60 -0.65
C GLU A 335 32.94 22.19 -2.11
N ASP A 336 32.52 20.98 -2.48
CA ASP A 336 32.81 20.35 -3.78
C ASP A 336 31.68 20.53 -4.80
N LEU A 337 30.57 21.14 -4.39
CA LEU A 337 29.43 21.40 -5.26
C LEU A 337 29.70 22.59 -6.20
N PRO A 338 29.36 22.46 -7.49
CA PRO A 338 29.46 23.54 -8.44
C PRO A 338 28.58 24.73 -8.02
N GLY A 339 29.05 25.95 -8.27
CA GLY A 339 28.26 27.16 -8.07
C GLY A 339 27.24 27.36 -9.19
N ARG A 340 26.43 28.42 -9.07
CA ARG A 340 25.37 28.77 -10.02
C ARG A 340 25.84 28.92 -11.46
N GLU A 341 27.11 29.22 -11.69
CA GLU A 341 27.71 29.31 -13.03
C GLU A 341 27.56 28.04 -13.86
N HIS A 342 27.42 26.87 -13.24
CA HIS A 342 27.23 25.59 -13.94
C HIS A 342 25.81 25.43 -14.50
N LEU A 343 24.85 26.25 -14.09
CA LEU A 343 23.53 26.29 -14.73
C LEU A 343 23.56 26.96 -16.11
N ASN A 344 24.68 27.57 -16.50
CA ASN A 344 24.86 28.13 -17.84
C ASN A 344 25.19 27.05 -18.88
N GLU A 345 25.60 25.86 -18.46
CA GLU A 345 25.84 24.73 -19.35
C GLU A 345 24.54 23.94 -19.57
N PRO A 346 24.10 23.73 -20.82
CA PRO A 346 22.88 22.99 -21.09
C PRO A 346 23.01 21.52 -20.67
N GLY A 347 21.91 20.93 -20.22
CA GLY A 347 21.83 19.51 -19.93
C GLY A 347 21.83 18.65 -21.21
N ASN A 348 22.19 17.37 -21.06
CA ASN A 348 22.34 16.42 -22.17
C ASN A 348 21.11 15.54 -22.41
N ARG A 349 20.16 15.51 -21.48
CA ARG A 349 18.88 14.78 -21.61
C ARG A 349 17.82 15.39 -20.71
N ASP A 350 16.57 15.27 -21.13
CA ASP A 350 15.44 15.75 -20.36
C ASP A 350 15.38 15.04 -19.01
N GLY A 351 15.14 15.81 -17.95
CA GLY A 351 15.08 15.29 -16.60
C GLY A 351 16.44 15.06 -15.92
N GLN A 352 17.58 15.38 -16.55
CA GLN A 352 18.90 15.36 -15.90
C GLN A 352 18.91 16.24 -14.65
N THR A 353 19.45 15.77 -13.53
CA THR A 353 19.53 16.56 -12.29
C THR A 353 20.94 17.10 -12.02
N ARG A 354 21.03 18.27 -11.38
CA ARG A 354 22.26 18.87 -10.86
C ARG A 354 22.02 19.42 -9.46
N LEU A 355 23.03 19.34 -8.60
CA LEU A 355 23.06 20.02 -7.31
C LEU A 355 23.96 21.25 -7.45
N ILE A 356 23.47 22.40 -7.00
CA ILE A 356 24.13 23.69 -7.10
C ILE A 356 24.27 24.28 -5.71
N LYS A 357 25.47 24.76 -5.39
CA LYS A 357 25.71 25.53 -4.19
C LYS A 357 25.32 26.98 -4.41
N ASP A 358 24.42 27.49 -3.57
CA ASP A 358 24.09 28.91 -3.49
C ASP A 358 24.24 29.42 -2.06
N GLY A 359 25.38 30.07 -1.77
CA GLY A 359 25.72 30.51 -0.43
C GLY A 359 25.86 29.35 0.57
N GLN A 360 24.99 29.32 1.60
CA GLN A 360 24.91 28.25 2.61
C GLN A 360 23.84 27.19 2.29
N LYS A 361 23.20 27.26 1.12
CA LYS A 361 22.17 26.30 0.69
C LYS A 361 22.69 25.47 -0.47
N VAL A 362 22.21 24.24 -0.55
CA VAL A 362 22.28 23.45 -1.78
C VAL A 362 20.90 23.46 -2.41
N GLU A 363 20.87 23.71 -3.70
CA GLU A 363 19.67 23.73 -4.51
C GLU A 363 19.77 22.59 -5.53
N ALA A 364 18.71 21.80 -5.68
CA ALA A 364 18.60 20.81 -6.73
C ALA A 364 17.91 21.44 -7.95
N TYR A 365 18.45 21.16 -9.13
CA TYR A 365 17.95 21.61 -10.42
C TYR A 365 17.74 20.41 -11.34
N GLN A 366 16.80 20.52 -12.28
CA GLN A 366 16.56 19.55 -13.33
C GLN A 366 16.53 20.23 -14.70
N TRP A 367 17.18 19.64 -15.69
CA TRP A 367 17.17 20.11 -17.06
C TRP A 367 15.81 19.85 -17.71
N SER A 368 15.18 20.89 -18.22
CA SER A 368 14.05 20.80 -19.15
C SER A 368 14.60 21.02 -20.56
N VAL A 369 14.61 19.95 -21.38
CA VAL A 369 14.95 20.08 -22.82
C VAL A 369 13.94 20.97 -23.51
N SER A 370 12.68 20.91 -23.06
CA SER A 370 11.58 21.62 -23.68
C SER A 370 11.60 23.14 -23.43
N ASP A 371 12.13 23.57 -22.28
CA ASP A 371 12.29 24.99 -21.91
C ASP A 371 13.73 25.48 -22.10
N ASP A 372 14.64 24.62 -22.56
CA ASP A 372 16.08 24.86 -22.73
C ASP A 372 16.72 25.54 -21.51
N ARG A 373 16.32 25.11 -20.30
CA ARG A 373 16.79 25.69 -19.04
C ARG A 373 16.80 24.69 -17.90
N TRP A 374 17.61 25.00 -16.89
CA TRP A 374 17.58 24.32 -15.60
C TRP A 374 16.44 24.87 -14.75
N MET A 375 15.50 23.99 -14.39
CA MET A 375 14.39 24.26 -13.50
C MET A 375 14.81 23.93 -12.07
N LYS A 376 14.67 24.88 -11.13
CA LYS A 376 14.89 24.60 -9.71
C LYS A 376 13.82 23.62 -9.25
N ILE A 377 14.24 22.50 -8.67
CA ILE A 377 13.34 21.48 -8.16
C ILE A 377 13.28 21.49 -6.64
N GLY A 378 14.21 22.12 -5.92
CA GLY A 378 14.15 22.27 -4.45
C GLY A 378 15.40 22.77 -3.74
N ASP A 379 15.28 23.01 -2.44
CA ASP A 379 16.40 23.17 -1.50
C ASP A 379 16.75 21.80 -0.89
N VAL A 380 18.04 21.51 -0.68
CA VAL A 380 18.54 20.32 0.00
C VAL A 380 19.08 20.73 1.37
N VAL A 381 18.55 20.15 2.44
CA VAL A 381 18.92 20.46 3.84
C VAL A 381 19.77 19.33 4.39
N GLY A 382 21.03 19.63 4.76
CA GLY A 382 21.97 18.62 5.25
C GLY A 382 21.68 18.17 6.69
N GLY A 383 21.49 16.87 6.90
CA GLY A 383 21.54 16.24 8.21
C GLY A 383 22.98 16.08 8.67
N SER A 384 23.33 16.65 9.83
CA SER A 384 24.68 16.50 10.38
C SER A 384 24.93 15.10 10.94
N ASN A 385 26.02 14.49 10.47
CA ASN A 385 26.76 13.35 11.03
C ASN A 385 26.04 11.99 11.07
N GLN A 386 26.18 11.23 9.97
CA GLN A 386 26.46 9.79 10.00
C GLN A 386 27.15 9.40 8.68
N GLN A 387 28.34 8.80 8.76
CA GLN A 387 29.06 8.25 7.60
C GLN A 387 28.17 7.24 6.88
N THR A 388 27.81 7.52 5.63
CA THR A 388 27.14 6.55 4.76
C THR A 388 27.68 6.62 3.34
N SER A 389 27.94 5.42 2.84
CA SER A 389 28.55 5.01 1.58
C SER A 389 27.99 5.70 0.34
N LYS A 390 28.91 6.30 -0.43
CA LYS A 390 28.74 6.78 -1.81
C LYS A 390 27.97 5.79 -2.70
N SER A 391 26.72 6.07 -3.05
CA SER A 391 26.07 5.36 -4.15
C SER A 391 26.68 5.74 -5.51
N VAL A 392 26.80 4.75 -6.41
CA VAL A 392 27.41 4.82 -7.74
C VAL A 392 26.43 4.24 -8.76
N MET A 393 26.16 4.99 -9.83
CA MET A 393 25.29 4.56 -10.93
C MET A 393 26.02 3.62 -11.90
N TYR A 394 25.46 2.44 -12.15
CA TYR A 394 25.97 1.47 -13.13
C TYR A 394 24.82 0.80 -13.90
N GLU A 395 24.90 0.76 -15.23
CA GLU A 395 23.85 0.23 -16.12
C GLU A 395 22.44 0.83 -15.85
N GLY A 396 22.37 2.08 -15.38
CA GLY A 396 21.11 2.78 -15.13
C GLY A 396 20.42 2.44 -13.80
N LYS A 397 21.07 1.65 -12.93
CA LYS A 397 20.65 1.38 -11.55
C LYS A 397 21.65 1.98 -10.57
N GLU A 398 21.16 2.39 -9.42
CA GLU A 398 21.97 2.94 -8.34
C GLU A 398 22.46 1.80 -7.43
N TYR A 399 23.76 1.76 -7.16
CA TYR A 399 24.39 0.74 -6.33
C TYR A 399 25.24 1.38 -5.24
N ASP A 400 25.29 0.84 -4.03
CA ASP A 400 26.17 1.37 -2.98
C ASP A 400 27.67 1.28 -3.36
N TYR A 401 28.05 0.31 -4.19
CA TYR A 401 29.41 0.15 -4.71
C TYR A 401 29.39 -0.39 -6.15
N VAL A 402 30.35 0.04 -6.96
CA VAL A 402 30.63 -0.55 -8.27
C VAL A 402 32.14 -0.81 -8.36
N PHE A 403 32.54 -2.04 -8.07
CA PHE A 403 33.95 -2.44 -8.07
C PHE A 403 34.45 -2.70 -9.50
N SER A 404 35.74 -2.47 -9.73
CA SER A 404 36.41 -2.88 -10.98
C SER A 404 37.28 -4.08 -10.67
N ILE A 405 37.01 -5.21 -11.33
CA ILE A 405 37.71 -6.48 -11.13
C ILE A 405 38.51 -6.79 -12.38
N ASP A 406 39.83 -6.90 -12.20
CA ASP A 406 40.76 -7.29 -13.24
C ASP A 406 40.94 -8.81 -13.20
N VAL A 407 40.45 -9.50 -14.23
CA VAL A 407 40.40 -10.97 -14.24
C VAL A 407 41.72 -11.59 -14.74
N ASN A 408 42.53 -10.86 -15.53
CA ASN A 408 43.83 -11.31 -16.05
C ASN A 408 44.80 -10.12 -16.18
N GLU A 409 46.11 -10.34 -15.98
CA GLU A 409 47.17 -9.33 -16.22
C GLU A 409 47.14 -8.87 -17.69
N GLY A 410 46.49 -7.74 -17.96
CA GLY A 410 46.36 -7.11 -19.29
C GLY A 410 44.99 -7.25 -19.97
N GLY A 411 43.97 -7.83 -19.33
CA GLY A 411 42.58 -7.90 -19.84
C GLY A 411 41.71 -6.68 -19.49
N PRO A 412 40.51 -6.53 -20.10
CA PRO A 412 39.58 -5.46 -19.75
C PRO A 412 39.02 -5.65 -18.33
N SER A 413 38.95 -4.55 -17.57
CA SER A 413 38.39 -4.53 -16.22
C SER A 413 36.86 -4.69 -16.26
N LEU A 414 36.33 -5.62 -15.47
CA LEU A 414 34.89 -5.89 -15.39
C LEU A 414 34.29 -5.18 -14.19
N LYS A 415 33.05 -4.69 -14.34
CA LYS A 415 32.36 -3.94 -13.30
C LYS A 415 31.44 -4.85 -12.48
N LEU A 416 31.62 -4.86 -11.17
CA LEU A 416 30.80 -5.59 -10.22
C LEU A 416 29.96 -4.60 -9.40
N PRO A 417 28.66 -4.45 -9.71
CA PRO A 417 27.75 -3.65 -8.89
C PRO A 417 27.31 -4.40 -7.63
N TYR A 418 27.22 -3.72 -6.50
CA TYR A 418 26.89 -4.30 -5.19
C TYR A 418 26.18 -3.28 -4.29
N ASN A 419 25.05 -3.65 -3.68
CA ASN A 419 24.47 -2.89 -2.56
C ASN A 419 24.89 -3.49 -1.22
N VAL A 420 25.02 -2.65 -0.18
CA VAL A 420 25.24 -3.08 1.21
C VAL A 420 24.12 -4.01 1.70
N SER A 421 22.92 -3.89 1.13
CA SER A 421 21.79 -4.78 1.39
C SER A 421 21.86 -6.14 0.67
N ASP A 422 22.73 -6.28 -0.33
CA ASP A 422 22.86 -7.50 -1.12
C ASP A 422 23.79 -8.50 -0.44
N ASP A 423 23.57 -9.79 -0.67
CA ASP A 423 24.45 -10.83 -0.16
C ASP A 423 25.76 -10.89 -0.99
N PRO A 424 26.95 -10.78 -0.38
CA PRO A 424 28.23 -10.78 -1.10
C PRO A 424 28.47 -12.06 -1.91
N TRP A 425 28.02 -13.20 -1.42
CA TRP A 425 28.26 -14.51 -2.04
C TRP A 425 27.36 -14.72 -3.26
N LEU A 426 26.09 -14.37 -3.14
CA LEU A 426 25.14 -14.40 -4.25
C LEU A 426 25.52 -13.39 -5.33
N THR A 427 25.98 -12.20 -4.93
CA THR A 427 26.44 -11.18 -5.88
C THR A 427 27.69 -11.65 -6.64
N ALA A 428 28.66 -12.25 -5.94
CA ALA A 428 29.84 -12.85 -6.56
C ALA A 428 29.46 -13.99 -7.51
N HIS A 429 28.51 -14.87 -7.13
CA HIS A 429 28.03 -15.95 -7.98
C HIS A 429 27.40 -15.45 -9.28
N ASN A 430 26.48 -14.48 -9.17
CA ASN A 430 25.81 -13.86 -10.31
C ASN A 430 26.80 -13.11 -11.22
N PHE A 431 27.81 -12.45 -10.64
CA PHE A 431 28.86 -11.78 -11.40
C PHE A 431 29.71 -12.77 -12.21
N LEU A 432 30.12 -13.89 -11.61
CA LEU A 432 30.89 -14.92 -12.31
C LEU A 432 30.07 -15.56 -13.43
N GLN A 433 28.79 -15.86 -13.17
CA GLN A 433 27.89 -16.43 -14.17
C GLN A 433 27.60 -15.45 -15.32
N LYS A 434 27.36 -14.16 -15.03
CA LYS A 434 27.07 -13.12 -16.05
C LYS A 434 28.24 -12.90 -17.01
N ASN A 435 29.47 -13.11 -16.54
CA ASN A 435 30.69 -12.86 -17.32
C ASN A 435 31.37 -14.15 -17.80
N ASP A 436 30.70 -15.32 -17.72
CA ASP A 436 31.24 -16.64 -18.08
C ASP A 436 32.62 -16.94 -17.43
N LEU A 437 32.78 -16.57 -16.16
CA LEU A 437 34.00 -16.77 -15.39
C LEU A 437 33.95 -18.06 -14.55
N SER A 438 35.12 -18.65 -14.28
CA SER A 438 35.21 -19.93 -13.58
C SER A 438 34.65 -19.85 -12.14
N PRO A 439 33.79 -20.80 -11.72
CA PRO A 439 33.22 -20.84 -10.36
C PRO A 439 34.27 -20.94 -9.24
N MET A 440 35.50 -21.35 -9.54
CA MET A 440 36.60 -21.44 -8.56
C MET A 440 37.01 -20.08 -7.97
N PHE A 441 36.64 -18.96 -8.61
CA PHE A 441 36.91 -17.61 -8.12
C PHE A 441 35.84 -17.08 -7.16
N LEU A 442 34.81 -17.86 -6.83
CA LEU A 442 33.70 -17.44 -5.98
C LEU A 442 34.16 -16.92 -4.62
N ASP A 443 34.98 -17.69 -3.91
CA ASP A 443 35.52 -17.31 -2.61
C ASP A 443 36.36 -16.03 -2.69
N GLN A 444 37.15 -15.87 -3.76
CA GLN A 444 38.03 -14.73 -3.95
C GLN A 444 37.23 -13.43 -4.21
N VAL A 445 36.21 -13.50 -5.08
CA VAL A 445 35.36 -12.33 -5.40
C VAL A 445 34.44 -11.96 -4.23
N ALA A 446 33.87 -12.93 -3.52
CA ALA A 446 33.03 -12.67 -2.35
C ALA A 446 33.83 -12.04 -1.21
N ASN A 447 35.02 -12.56 -0.89
CA ASN A 447 35.90 -11.98 0.13
C ASN A 447 36.39 -10.58 -0.28
N PHE A 448 36.67 -10.35 -1.57
CA PHE A 448 37.02 -9.03 -2.08
C PHE A 448 35.89 -8.00 -1.83
N ILE A 449 34.62 -8.36 -2.07
CA ILE A 449 33.46 -7.50 -1.75
C ILE A 449 33.41 -7.21 -0.24
N ILE A 450 33.61 -8.22 0.60
CA ILE A 450 33.55 -8.09 2.07
C ILE A 450 34.66 -7.17 2.61
N GLU A 451 35.88 -7.32 2.12
CA GLU A 451 37.03 -6.52 2.57
C GLU A 451 36.92 -5.05 2.14
N ASN A 452 36.41 -4.79 0.93
CA ASN A 452 36.33 -3.44 0.36
C ASN A 452 35.09 -2.66 0.81
N THR A 453 34.11 -3.30 1.43
CA THR A 453 32.90 -2.64 1.99
C THR A 453 33.00 -2.39 3.50
N LYS A 454 34.17 -2.67 4.13
CA LYS A 454 34.45 -2.54 5.58
C LYS A 454 33.26 -2.92 6.47
N GLY A 455 32.96 -4.22 6.53
CA GLY A 455 32.32 -4.82 7.71
C GLY A 455 30.98 -4.22 8.17
N HIS A 456 30.10 -3.81 7.24
CA HIS A 456 28.68 -3.68 7.55
C HIS A 456 27.96 -4.97 7.14
N VAL A 457 27.93 -5.95 8.05
CA VAL A 457 26.94 -7.02 7.98
C VAL A 457 25.64 -6.46 8.54
N VAL A 458 24.64 -6.28 7.68
CA VAL A 458 23.36 -5.64 8.01
C VAL A 458 22.51 -6.54 8.91
N GLY A 459 22.31 -6.10 10.16
CA GLY A 459 21.20 -6.52 11.01
C GLY A 459 19.85 -5.95 10.51
N PRO A 460 18.71 -6.45 10.98
CA PRO A 460 17.40 -6.20 10.37
C PRO A 460 17.01 -4.72 10.43
N ALA A 461 16.72 -4.16 9.25
CA ALA A 461 16.33 -2.77 9.02
C ALA A 461 14.95 -2.42 9.62
N GLN A 462 14.86 -1.18 10.10
CA GLN A 462 13.63 -0.50 10.50
C GLN A 462 12.69 -0.28 9.30
N PRO A 463 11.37 -0.43 9.45
CA PRO A 463 10.44 -0.12 8.37
C PRO A 463 10.32 1.41 8.22
N GLY A 464 10.79 1.91 7.08
CA GLY A 464 10.42 3.20 6.53
C GLY A 464 8.92 3.23 6.24
N GLY A 465 8.31 4.42 6.39
CA GLY A 465 6.87 4.61 6.22
C GLY A 465 6.46 4.45 4.77
N GLY A 466 5.93 3.29 4.41
CA GLY A 466 5.14 3.06 3.20
C GLY A 466 3.65 3.23 3.51
N ASP A 467 2.95 3.97 2.67
CA ASP A 467 1.48 4.07 2.67
C ASP A 467 0.88 2.68 2.34
N PRO A 468 0.10 2.05 3.25
CA PRO A 468 -0.51 0.73 3.01
C PRO A 468 -1.55 0.69 1.89
N PHE A 469 -1.90 1.83 1.27
CA PHE A 469 -3.02 1.96 0.34
C PHE A 469 -2.61 2.30 -1.11
N THR A 470 -1.32 2.29 -1.42
CA THR A 470 -0.76 2.52 -2.78
C THR A 470 -0.32 1.25 -3.51
N GLY A 471 -0.41 0.09 -2.84
CA GLY A 471 -0.09 -1.20 -3.44
C GLY A 471 1.33 -1.70 -3.18
N GLU A 472 1.91 -1.41 -2.02
CA GLU A 472 3.02 -2.18 -1.48
C GLU A 472 2.52 -3.09 -0.35
N GLY A 473 1.78 -4.12 -0.76
CA GLY A 473 1.12 -5.06 0.15
C GLY A 473 0.85 -6.42 -0.47
N THR A 474 1.63 -6.85 -1.47
CA THR A 474 1.61 -8.23 -1.97
C THR A 474 2.98 -8.65 -2.51
N ARG A 475 3.90 -9.06 -1.63
CA ARG A 475 4.65 -10.28 -1.93
C ARG A 475 3.77 -11.46 -1.51
N SER A 476 3.04 -11.97 -2.51
CA SER A 476 2.51 -13.33 -2.62
C SER A 476 1.68 -13.89 -1.45
N GLY A 477 0.34 -13.89 -1.60
CA GLY A 477 -0.61 -14.71 -0.84
C GLY A 477 -1.99 -14.70 -1.50
N ARG A 478 -2.36 -15.82 -2.15
CA ARG A 478 -3.53 -15.97 -3.04
C ARG A 478 -4.85 -16.10 -2.27
N TYR A 479 -5.91 -15.52 -2.84
CA TYR A 479 -7.33 -15.71 -2.51
C TYR A 479 -7.86 -17.00 -3.16
N ILE A 480 -8.70 -17.78 -2.45
CA ILE A 480 -9.39 -18.97 -2.98
C ILE A 480 -10.92 -18.84 -2.76
N PRO A 481 -11.80 -19.13 -3.75
CA PRO A 481 -13.25 -18.91 -3.64
C PRO A 481 -14.14 -20.18 -3.60
N GLY A 482 -15.16 -20.20 -2.73
CA GLY A 482 -16.36 -21.08 -2.80
C GLY A 482 -17.02 -21.30 -1.42
N SER A 483 -18.23 -20.80 -1.12
CA SER A 483 -19.50 -21.49 -1.39
C SER A 483 -20.71 -20.61 -0.98
N ASN A 484 -21.83 -20.81 -1.68
CA ASN A 484 -23.06 -20.02 -1.65
C ASN A 484 -24.07 -20.46 -0.54
N PRO A 485 -25.18 -19.71 -0.33
CA PRO A 485 -25.92 -19.62 0.94
C PRO A 485 -27.31 -20.30 0.96
N ASN A 486 -27.99 -20.14 2.12
CA ASN A 486 -29.44 -20.19 2.45
C ASN A 486 -30.01 -21.45 3.14
N PRO A 487 -31.18 -21.38 3.84
CA PRO A 487 -32.08 -20.23 4.10
C PRO A 487 -32.55 -20.04 5.57
N SER A 488 -33.09 -18.87 5.93
CA SER A 488 -34.48 -18.72 6.46
C SER A 488 -34.76 -17.35 7.11
N VAL A 489 -35.89 -16.79 6.66
CA VAL A 489 -36.71 -15.65 7.16
C VAL A 489 -37.91 -16.35 7.88
N PRO A 490 -38.61 -15.81 8.92
CA PRO A 490 -39.51 -14.68 8.66
C PRO A 490 -39.95 -13.68 9.77
N SER A 491 -40.24 -12.47 9.25
CA SER A 491 -41.48 -11.65 9.39
C SER A 491 -41.79 -10.78 10.62
N GLY A 492 -42.29 -9.57 10.31
CA GLY A 492 -43.15 -8.70 11.14
C GLY A 492 -42.90 -7.19 10.86
N VAL A 493 -43.32 -6.60 9.73
CA VAL A 493 -44.62 -5.99 9.39
C VAL A 493 -44.95 -4.66 10.12
N ALA A 494 -45.08 -3.58 9.31
CA ALA A 494 -46.01 -2.43 9.36
C ALA A 494 -45.50 -1.00 9.70
N ASP A 495 -45.48 -0.16 8.65
CA ASP A 495 -45.83 1.28 8.52
C ASP A 495 -47.34 1.50 8.89
N PRO A 496 -47.96 2.68 9.25
CA PRO A 496 -47.81 4.00 8.60
C PRO A 496 -48.13 5.36 9.31
N PHE A 497 -47.53 6.43 8.76
CA PHE A 497 -47.98 7.85 8.58
C PHE A 497 -48.19 8.87 9.73
N THR A 498 -47.55 10.04 9.58
CA THR A 498 -48.01 11.48 9.64
C THR A 498 -46.76 12.35 9.86
N GLY A 499 -46.49 13.53 9.29
CA GLY A 499 -47.22 14.48 8.45
C GLY A 499 -46.71 15.90 8.77
N LYS A 500 -45.98 16.54 7.84
CA LYS A 500 -45.69 17.99 7.70
C LYS A 500 -44.83 18.73 8.75
N GLY A 501 -43.81 19.43 8.24
CA GLY A 501 -43.17 20.58 8.89
C GLY A 501 -41.95 21.07 8.11
N ALA A 502 -42.09 22.18 7.40
CA ALA A 502 -41.05 22.78 6.56
C ALA A 502 -40.12 23.73 7.34
N TYR A 503 -38.88 23.87 6.84
CA TYR A 503 -37.83 24.88 7.11
C TYR A 503 -37.25 25.02 8.53
N SER A 504 -35.95 24.72 8.69
CA SER A 504 -34.89 25.74 8.56
C SER A 504 -33.50 25.10 8.71
N SER A 505 -32.56 25.57 7.90
CA SER A 505 -31.15 25.23 7.92
C SER A 505 -30.45 25.83 9.14
N ALA A 506 -30.02 24.97 10.06
CA ALA A 506 -28.99 25.28 11.05
C ALA A 506 -28.04 24.08 11.09
N GLY A 507 -26.73 24.34 10.95
CA GLY A 507 -25.70 23.33 10.81
C GLY A 507 -25.78 22.27 11.91
N LEU A 508 -26.20 21.07 11.53
CA LEU A 508 -25.98 19.88 12.33
C LEU A 508 -24.50 19.55 12.22
N LYS A 509 -23.75 19.89 13.27
CA LYS A 509 -22.51 19.17 13.61
C LYS A 509 -22.86 17.69 13.54
N GLN A 510 -22.35 17.00 12.52
CA GLN A 510 -22.45 15.55 12.47
C GLN A 510 -21.79 15.04 13.75
N THR A 511 -22.58 14.50 14.66
CA THR A 511 -22.06 13.69 15.75
C THR A 511 -21.25 12.57 15.10
N PRO A 512 -19.95 12.43 15.39
CA PRO A 512 -19.15 11.36 14.82
C PRO A 512 -19.82 10.04 15.15
N THR A 513 -20.25 9.32 14.11
CA THR A 513 -20.78 7.97 14.25
C THR A 513 -19.62 7.12 14.75
N ASN A 514 -19.78 6.46 15.91
CA ASN A 514 -18.74 5.64 16.49
C ASN A 514 -18.49 4.42 15.61
N ILE A 515 -17.37 4.42 14.87
CA ILE A 515 -16.93 3.32 13.99
C ILE A 515 -15.79 2.51 14.59
N TYR A 516 -15.28 2.89 15.76
CA TYR A 516 -14.04 2.31 16.31
C TYR A 516 -14.31 1.23 17.35
N PHE A 517 -15.35 1.39 18.17
CA PHE A 517 -15.69 0.45 19.23
C PHE A 517 -17.22 0.40 19.45
N PRO A 518 -17.78 -0.69 20.03
CA PRO A 518 -17.09 -1.86 20.59
C PRO A 518 -16.48 -2.77 19.54
N LYS A 519 -15.27 -3.28 19.81
CA LYS A 519 -14.59 -4.27 18.97
C LYS A 519 -14.51 -5.62 19.68
N THR A 520 -15.38 -6.53 19.29
CA THR A 520 -15.53 -7.86 19.92
C THR A 520 -14.73 -8.96 19.22
N ASP A 521 -14.31 -8.74 17.98
CA ASP A 521 -13.49 -9.70 17.24
C ASP A 521 -12.02 -9.64 17.70
N GLY A 522 -11.44 -10.81 17.94
CA GLY A 522 -10.04 -10.95 18.32
C GLY A 522 -9.12 -10.50 17.19
N VAL A 523 -8.20 -9.60 17.49
CA VAL A 523 -7.18 -9.10 16.57
C VAL A 523 -5.93 -9.97 16.64
N THR A 524 -5.45 -10.40 15.49
CA THR A 524 -4.38 -11.39 15.36
C THR A 524 -3.15 -10.85 14.61
N PHE A 525 -2.01 -11.51 14.77
CA PHE A 525 -0.75 -11.24 14.09
C PHE A 525 -0.45 -12.36 13.11
N ASP A 526 -0.82 -12.14 11.85
CA ASP A 526 -0.95 -13.22 10.86
C ASP A 526 0.09 -13.14 9.75
N GLN A 527 0.69 -11.97 9.56
CA GLN A 527 1.73 -11.74 8.56
C GLN A 527 2.97 -12.57 8.88
N ALA A 528 3.46 -13.33 7.91
CA ALA A 528 4.65 -14.14 8.02
C ALA A 528 5.23 -14.49 6.64
N ASN A 529 6.53 -14.76 6.61
CA ASN A 529 7.20 -15.34 5.46
C ASN A 529 7.82 -16.69 5.90
N ALA A 530 7.14 -17.79 5.56
CA ALA A 530 7.53 -19.12 6.02
C ALA A 530 8.96 -19.49 5.60
N SER A 531 9.39 -19.11 4.39
CA SER A 531 10.74 -19.43 3.91
C SER A 531 11.82 -18.67 4.69
N GLN A 532 11.59 -17.40 5.05
CA GLN A 532 12.52 -16.64 5.88
C GLN A 532 12.59 -17.17 7.32
N ILE A 533 11.44 -17.54 7.90
CA ILE A 533 11.39 -18.12 9.25
C ILE A 533 12.16 -19.44 9.27
N MET A 534 11.95 -20.30 8.28
CA MET A 534 12.67 -21.58 8.15
C MET A 534 14.16 -21.39 7.85
N ALA A 535 14.53 -20.43 7.01
CA ALA A 535 15.93 -20.10 6.77
C ALA A 535 16.63 -19.69 8.06
N LYS A 536 16.00 -18.83 8.87
CA LYS A 536 16.58 -18.40 10.15
C LYS A 536 16.64 -19.53 11.17
N LEU A 537 15.63 -20.40 11.21
CA LEU A 537 15.65 -21.60 12.05
C LEU A 537 16.81 -22.53 11.66
N LYS A 538 17.02 -22.78 10.37
CA LYS A 538 18.11 -23.62 9.84
C LYS A 538 19.48 -23.01 10.13
N GLU A 539 19.64 -21.70 9.94
CA GLU A 539 20.86 -20.96 10.26
C GLU A 539 21.24 -21.11 11.74
N LEU A 540 20.31 -20.80 12.65
CA LEU A 540 20.56 -20.89 14.09
C LEU A 540 20.76 -22.34 14.56
N ASN A 541 20.07 -23.30 13.94
CA ASN A 541 20.26 -24.71 14.24
C ASN A 541 21.64 -25.21 13.79
N GLY A 542 22.14 -24.69 12.67
CA GLY A 542 23.48 -24.98 12.16
C GLY A 542 24.58 -24.55 13.15
N GLY A 543 24.40 -23.38 13.77
CA GLY A 543 25.32 -22.81 14.77
C GLY A 543 25.06 -23.21 16.22
N ALA A 544 24.00 -23.97 16.52
CA ALA A 544 23.65 -24.35 17.88
C ALA A 544 24.61 -25.43 18.45
N PRO A 545 24.89 -25.40 19.77
CA PRO A 545 25.61 -26.47 20.46
C PRO A 545 24.97 -27.85 20.22
N PRO A 546 25.74 -28.96 20.20
CA PRO A 546 25.21 -30.29 19.91
C PRO A 546 24.01 -30.70 20.77
N GLU A 547 23.99 -30.32 22.04
CA GLU A 547 22.91 -30.57 23.01
C GLU A 547 21.61 -29.82 22.71
N HIS A 548 21.68 -28.77 21.90
CA HIS A 548 20.55 -27.95 21.49
C HIS A 548 20.19 -28.15 20.02
N LYS A 549 20.97 -28.89 19.24
CA LYS A 549 20.69 -29.05 17.81
C LYS A 549 19.39 -29.84 17.60
N LEU A 550 18.44 -29.23 16.88
CA LEU A 550 17.22 -29.87 16.42
C LEU A 550 17.56 -30.90 15.33
N PRO A 551 17.10 -32.16 15.46
CA PRO A 551 17.28 -33.17 14.42
C PRO A 551 16.63 -32.76 13.10
N GLU A 552 17.15 -33.24 11.97
CA GLU A 552 16.62 -32.93 10.62
C GLU A 552 15.13 -33.29 10.51
N GLU A 553 14.73 -34.47 11.00
CA GLU A 553 13.33 -34.91 11.04
C GLU A 553 12.42 -33.93 11.81
N THR A 554 12.94 -33.32 12.88
CA THR A 554 12.20 -32.30 13.66
C THR A 554 12.06 -31.01 12.86
N MET A 555 13.10 -30.58 12.15
CA MET A 555 13.03 -29.40 11.28
C MET A 555 12.05 -29.60 10.12
N GLU A 556 12.08 -30.76 9.46
CA GLU A 556 11.13 -31.11 8.40
C GLU A 556 9.68 -31.15 8.89
N SER A 557 9.46 -31.70 10.10
CA SER A 557 8.13 -31.76 10.72
C SER A 557 7.61 -30.36 11.09
N ILE A 558 8.49 -29.48 11.60
CA ILE A 558 8.16 -28.09 11.89
C ILE A 558 7.88 -27.30 10.59
N GLU A 559 8.63 -27.57 9.52
CA GLU A 559 8.43 -26.97 8.20
C GLU A 559 7.06 -27.34 7.62
N ARG A 560 6.69 -28.64 7.64
CA ARG A 560 5.36 -29.12 7.24
C ARG A 560 4.24 -28.46 8.06
N LEU A 561 4.40 -28.41 9.38
CA LEU A 561 3.43 -27.72 10.24
C LEU A 561 3.31 -26.25 9.86
N LEU A 562 4.41 -25.52 9.69
CA LEU A 562 4.39 -24.11 9.32
C LEU A 562 3.68 -23.87 7.99
N LEU A 563 3.96 -24.70 6.98
CA LEU A 563 3.32 -24.60 5.66
C LEU A 563 1.81 -24.84 5.75
N SER A 564 1.37 -25.86 6.51
CA SER A 564 -0.06 -26.17 6.69
C SER A 564 -0.84 -25.05 7.39
N VAL A 565 -0.19 -24.23 8.23
CA VAL A 565 -0.85 -23.11 8.93
C VAL A 565 -0.71 -21.75 8.25
N CYS A 566 0.25 -21.58 7.32
CA CYS A 566 0.48 -20.30 6.63
C CYS A 566 -0.16 -20.21 5.24
N VAL A 567 -0.43 -21.34 4.60
CA VAL A 567 -0.94 -21.40 3.22
C VAL A 567 -2.41 -21.86 3.22
N PRO A 568 -3.37 -20.97 2.93
CA PRO A 568 -4.75 -21.37 2.71
C PRO A 568 -4.81 -22.35 1.52
N ASP A 569 -5.42 -23.52 1.72
CA ASP A 569 -5.54 -24.62 0.75
C ASP A 569 -4.23 -25.30 0.32
N SER A 570 -3.25 -25.38 1.23
CA SER A 570 -2.12 -26.31 1.02
C SER A 570 -2.61 -27.75 0.84
N SER A 571 -1.94 -28.52 -0.02
CA SER A 571 -2.12 -29.98 -0.11
C SER A 571 -1.58 -30.71 1.12
N GLU A 572 -1.00 -29.98 2.07
CA GLU A 572 -0.45 -30.54 3.30
C GLU A 572 -1.58 -30.96 4.24
N PRO A 573 -1.46 -32.12 4.90
CA PRO A 573 -2.43 -32.54 5.90
C PRO A 573 -2.44 -31.56 7.09
N PRO A 574 -3.54 -31.52 7.86
CA PRO A 574 -3.60 -30.69 9.07
C PRO A 574 -2.50 -31.11 10.07
N PRO A 575 -1.96 -30.16 10.87
CA PRO A 575 -0.90 -30.43 11.84
C PRO A 575 -1.20 -31.63 12.74
N THR A 576 -0.33 -32.62 12.73
CA THR A 576 -0.44 -33.80 13.58
C THR A 576 -0.07 -33.49 15.03
N ILE A 577 -0.54 -34.31 15.97
CA ILE A 577 -0.17 -34.17 17.41
C ILE A 577 1.35 -34.30 17.59
N GLN A 578 2.01 -35.15 16.79
CA GLN A 578 3.46 -35.30 16.83
C GLN A 578 4.18 -34.01 16.41
N GLU A 579 3.78 -33.39 15.31
CA GLU A 579 4.35 -32.12 14.85
C GLU A 579 4.13 -30.99 15.87
N ILE A 580 2.94 -30.94 16.48
CA ILE A 580 2.64 -29.98 17.55
C ILE A 580 3.56 -30.18 18.77
N ASN A 581 3.77 -31.43 19.18
CA ASN A 581 4.67 -31.76 20.28
C ASN A 581 6.13 -31.43 19.96
N LEU A 582 6.56 -31.62 18.72
CA LEU A 582 7.90 -31.24 18.25
C LEU A 582 8.08 -29.72 18.25
N LEU A 583 7.08 -28.96 17.80
CA LEU A 583 7.07 -27.50 17.86
C LEU A 583 7.14 -27.00 19.31
N TRP A 584 6.35 -27.58 20.22
CA TRP A 584 6.40 -27.25 21.65
C TRP A 584 7.77 -27.53 22.26
N LYS A 585 8.38 -28.68 21.97
CA LYS A 585 9.74 -28.98 22.44
C LYS A 585 10.76 -27.99 21.89
N ALA A 586 10.66 -27.65 20.61
CA ALA A 586 11.54 -26.67 19.98
C ALA A 586 11.36 -25.26 20.57
N SER A 587 10.18 -24.90 21.09
CA SER A 587 10.00 -23.59 21.74
C SER A 587 10.71 -23.49 23.10
N LEU A 588 11.25 -24.59 23.62
CA LEU A 588 12.10 -24.60 24.81
C LEU A 588 13.58 -24.37 24.50
N TRP A 589 13.91 -23.98 23.27
CA TRP A 589 15.27 -23.63 22.87
C TRP A 589 15.89 -22.53 23.75
N PRO A 590 17.23 -22.44 23.81
CA PRO A 590 17.91 -21.35 24.48
C PRO A 590 17.37 -19.99 24.04
N GLU A 591 17.16 -19.09 25.00
CA GLU A 591 16.47 -17.83 24.76
C GLU A 591 17.15 -16.96 23.70
N ASP A 592 18.44 -17.17 23.45
CA ASP A 592 19.21 -16.45 22.45
C ASP A 592 18.91 -16.83 21.01
N ILE A 593 18.37 -18.03 20.77
CA ILE A 593 18.12 -18.58 19.44
C ILE A 593 16.67 -19.04 19.21
N VAL A 594 15.82 -19.03 20.23
CA VAL A 594 14.45 -19.57 20.18
C VAL A 594 13.46 -18.77 19.30
N PHE A 595 13.78 -17.51 18.97
CA PHE A 595 12.81 -16.60 18.34
C PHE A 595 12.21 -17.10 17.01
N PRO A 596 12.89 -17.81 16.10
CA PRO A 596 12.24 -18.33 14.90
C PRO A 596 11.17 -19.36 15.25
N VAL A 597 11.40 -20.18 16.28
CA VAL A 597 10.42 -21.17 16.74
C VAL A 597 9.20 -20.49 17.37
N LEU A 598 9.41 -19.41 18.13
CA LEU A 598 8.30 -18.61 18.66
C LEU A 598 7.50 -17.93 17.54
N ASP A 599 8.15 -17.56 16.43
CA ASP A 599 7.51 -17.01 15.25
C ASP A 599 6.60 -18.04 14.56
N ILE A 600 7.03 -19.31 14.50
CA ILE A 600 6.21 -20.43 14.06
C ILE A 600 5.06 -20.68 15.05
N LEU A 601 5.35 -20.69 16.34
CA LEU A 601 4.37 -20.96 17.40
C LEU A 601 3.20 -19.98 17.39
N ARG A 602 3.47 -18.67 17.21
CA ARG A 602 2.39 -17.66 17.13
C ARG A 602 1.47 -17.89 15.93
N LEU A 603 1.99 -18.42 14.82
CA LEU A 603 1.21 -18.71 13.62
C LEU A 603 0.39 -19.99 13.82
N ALA A 604 1.05 -21.02 14.36
CA ALA A 604 0.48 -22.33 14.58
C ALA A 604 -0.74 -22.28 15.52
N VAL A 605 -0.68 -21.53 16.63
CA VAL A 605 -1.75 -21.49 17.65
C VAL A 605 -3.11 -20.97 17.15
N ARG A 606 -3.15 -20.37 15.95
CA ARG A 606 -4.38 -19.97 15.27
C ARG A 606 -5.14 -21.16 14.67
N HIS A 607 -4.41 -22.22 14.29
CA HIS A 607 -5.01 -23.40 13.70
C HIS A 607 -5.86 -24.15 14.75
N PRO A 608 -7.11 -24.55 14.46
CA PRO A 608 -8.03 -25.11 15.46
C PRO A 608 -7.47 -26.31 16.23
N GLN A 609 -6.74 -27.20 15.56
CA GLN A 609 -6.13 -28.38 16.19
C GLN A 609 -4.97 -28.02 17.11
N VAL A 610 -4.13 -27.05 16.71
CA VAL A 610 -3.02 -26.58 17.54
C VAL A 610 -3.54 -25.81 18.73
N ASN A 611 -4.54 -24.94 18.53
CA ASN A 611 -5.20 -24.22 19.62
C ASN A 611 -5.81 -25.18 20.64
N LYS A 612 -6.50 -26.23 20.19
CA LYS A 612 -7.04 -27.27 21.07
C LYS A 612 -5.93 -28.00 21.84
N SER A 613 -4.83 -28.34 21.16
CA SER A 613 -3.75 -29.13 21.77
C SER A 613 -2.89 -28.35 22.75
N LEU A 614 -2.49 -27.11 22.39
CA LEU A 614 -1.56 -26.30 23.19
C LEU A 614 -2.26 -25.36 24.16
N CYS A 615 -3.54 -25.01 23.94
CA CYS A 615 -4.30 -24.16 24.84
C CYS A 615 -5.35 -24.92 25.67
N GLY A 616 -5.39 -26.25 25.56
CA GLY A 616 -6.28 -27.10 26.37
C GLY A 616 -5.75 -27.27 27.81
N GLU A 617 -6.67 -27.49 28.75
CA GLU A 617 -6.44 -27.91 30.15
C GLU A 617 -5.04 -27.60 30.75
N ALA A 618 -4.22 -28.62 30.98
CA ALA A 618 -2.93 -28.50 31.67
C ALA A 618 -1.83 -27.94 30.77
N GLU A 619 -1.84 -28.29 29.47
CA GLU A 619 -0.89 -27.85 28.46
C GLU A 619 -0.97 -26.32 28.26
N GLY A 620 -2.18 -25.77 28.31
CA GLY A 620 -2.43 -24.33 28.21
C GLY A 620 -1.74 -23.54 29.32
N VAL A 621 -1.81 -24.03 30.56
CA VAL A 621 -1.12 -23.39 31.69
C VAL A 621 0.40 -23.45 31.51
N GLN A 622 0.94 -24.55 30.98
CA GLN A 622 2.36 -24.67 30.66
C GLN A 622 2.78 -23.69 29.56
N LEU A 623 1.99 -23.57 28.49
CA LEU A 623 2.20 -22.60 27.41
C LEU A 623 2.20 -21.17 27.98
N CYS A 624 1.19 -20.80 28.76
CA CYS A 624 1.12 -19.47 29.39
C CYS A 624 2.35 -19.20 30.26
N ASN A 625 2.72 -20.11 31.15
CA ASN A 625 3.88 -19.93 32.03
C ASN A 625 5.19 -19.78 31.24
N HIS A 626 5.35 -20.56 30.17
CA HIS A 626 6.50 -20.46 29.28
C HIS A 626 6.56 -19.08 28.58
N LEU A 627 5.45 -18.63 27.99
CA LEU A 627 5.39 -17.31 27.34
C LEU A 627 5.62 -16.16 28.35
N LEU A 628 5.06 -16.26 29.56
CA LEU A 628 5.25 -15.29 30.64
C LEU A 628 6.72 -15.18 31.09
N LYS A 629 7.48 -16.29 31.07
CA LYS A 629 8.92 -16.29 31.37
C LYS A 629 9.72 -15.47 30.34
N LEU A 630 9.31 -15.49 29.07
CA LEU A 630 9.93 -14.76 27.97
C LEU A 630 9.57 -13.26 27.96
N MET A 631 8.49 -12.88 28.66
CA MET A 631 7.99 -11.51 28.78
C MET A 631 8.58 -10.72 29.97
N ARG A 632 9.71 -11.13 30.55
CA ARG A 632 10.38 -10.34 31.60
C ARG A 632 11.00 -9.07 31.01
N PRO A 633 10.93 -7.87 31.64
CA PRO A 633 11.40 -6.62 31.04
C PRO A 633 12.88 -6.59 30.59
N ASP A 634 13.75 -7.35 31.29
CA ASP A 634 15.17 -7.56 30.99
C ASP A 634 15.42 -8.65 29.93
N GLY A 635 14.37 -9.28 29.43
CA GLY A 635 14.41 -10.32 28.39
C GLY A 635 14.74 -9.78 27.01
N ARG A 636 14.90 -10.69 26.05
CA ARG A 636 15.20 -10.33 24.66
C ARG A 636 13.96 -9.73 23.97
N PRO A 637 14.06 -8.54 23.34
CA PRO A 637 12.92 -7.88 22.70
C PRO A 637 12.19 -8.74 21.66
N ALA A 638 12.92 -9.55 20.88
CA ALA A 638 12.31 -10.44 19.90
C ALA A 638 11.41 -11.50 20.56
N ASN A 639 11.86 -12.11 21.65
CA ASN A 639 11.10 -13.13 22.38
C ASN A 639 9.89 -12.53 23.09
N GLN A 640 10.06 -11.37 23.73
CA GLN A 640 8.97 -10.63 24.39
C GLN A 640 7.85 -10.31 23.39
N MET A 641 8.22 -9.77 22.23
CA MET A 641 7.30 -9.41 21.15
C MET A 641 6.57 -10.65 20.62
N LEU A 642 7.30 -11.73 20.30
CA LEU A 642 6.70 -12.96 19.78
C LEU A 642 5.81 -13.65 20.82
N ALA A 643 6.19 -13.66 22.10
CA ALA A 643 5.37 -14.20 23.17
C ALA A 643 4.05 -13.45 23.31
N LEU A 644 4.06 -12.12 23.27
CA LEU A 644 2.84 -11.30 23.25
C LEU A 644 1.97 -11.60 22.03
N ARG A 645 2.58 -11.75 20.84
CA ARG A 645 1.85 -12.09 19.61
C ARG A 645 1.22 -13.49 19.69
N THR A 646 1.91 -14.48 20.27
CA THR A 646 1.35 -15.81 20.53
C THR A 646 0.11 -15.71 21.43
N LEU A 647 0.19 -14.96 22.53
CA LEU A 647 -0.96 -14.72 23.42
C LEU A 647 -2.12 -14.04 22.68
N CYS A 648 -1.85 -13.04 21.84
CA CYS A 648 -2.90 -12.42 21.01
C CYS A 648 -3.57 -13.44 20.09
N ASN A 649 -2.79 -14.29 19.43
CA ASN A 649 -3.27 -15.27 18.48
C ASN A 649 -4.03 -16.43 19.13
N CYS A 650 -3.80 -16.73 20.42
CA CYS A 650 -4.61 -17.69 21.18
C CYS A 650 -6.11 -17.32 21.17
N PHE A 651 -6.47 -16.03 21.11
CA PHE A 651 -7.87 -15.57 21.02
C PHE A 651 -8.59 -16.00 19.73
N SER A 652 -7.87 -16.55 18.74
CA SER A 652 -8.48 -17.08 17.50
C SER A 652 -9.33 -18.33 17.74
N GLY A 653 -9.07 -19.08 18.81
CA GLY A 653 -9.76 -20.34 19.11
C GLY A 653 -10.40 -20.36 20.50
N ARG A 654 -11.43 -21.20 20.67
CA ARG A 654 -12.21 -21.28 21.93
C ARG A 654 -11.36 -21.68 23.15
N HIS A 655 -10.39 -22.58 22.98
CA HIS A 655 -9.56 -23.06 24.08
C HIS A 655 -8.56 -21.98 24.50
N GLY A 656 -7.95 -21.28 23.54
CA GLY A 656 -7.11 -20.13 23.83
C GLY A 656 -7.86 -18.98 24.50
N ARG A 657 -9.10 -18.66 24.08
CA ARG A 657 -9.95 -17.68 24.80
C ARG A 657 -10.22 -18.10 26.24
N ALA A 658 -10.60 -19.36 26.45
CA ALA A 658 -10.88 -19.88 27.79
C ALA A 658 -9.63 -19.86 28.69
N LEU A 659 -8.48 -20.29 28.17
CA LEU A 659 -7.19 -20.26 28.86
C LEU A 659 -6.81 -18.83 29.29
N LEU A 660 -6.87 -17.88 28.37
CA LEU A 660 -6.47 -16.51 28.66
C LEU A 660 -7.44 -15.80 29.60
N MET A 661 -8.73 -16.11 29.55
CA MET A 661 -9.67 -15.65 30.57
C MET A 661 -9.37 -16.27 31.94
N ALA A 662 -9.02 -17.55 32.00
CA ALA A 662 -8.66 -18.23 33.25
C ALA A 662 -7.33 -17.73 33.85
N GLN A 663 -6.39 -17.30 33.02
CA GLN A 663 -5.06 -16.78 33.42
C GLN A 663 -4.97 -15.25 33.34
N ARG A 664 -6.12 -14.56 33.23
CA ARG A 664 -6.23 -13.12 32.94
C ARG A 664 -5.35 -12.26 33.85
N GLU A 665 -5.48 -12.44 35.16
CA GLU A 665 -4.79 -11.61 36.15
C GLU A 665 -3.27 -11.67 35.97
N THR A 666 -2.72 -12.88 35.90
CA THR A 666 -1.28 -13.08 35.71
C THR A 666 -0.81 -12.57 34.35
N VAL A 667 -1.56 -12.84 33.28
CA VAL A 667 -1.18 -12.41 31.92
C VAL A 667 -1.22 -10.88 31.78
N LEU A 668 -2.29 -10.22 32.22
CA LEU A 668 -2.42 -8.77 32.17
C LEU A 668 -1.38 -8.09 33.07
N SER A 669 -1.16 -8.57 34.30
CA SER A 669 -0.15 -8.00 35.19
C SER A 669 1.26 -8.07 34.57
N ARG A 670 1.65 -9.25 34.07
CA ARG A 670 3.00 -9.46 33.52
C ARG A 670 3.22 -8.76 32.17
N SER A 671 2.19 -8.74 31.32
CA SER A 671 2.26 -8.01 30.05
C SER A 671 2.35 -6.50 30.26
N ALA A 672 1.70 -5.98 31.30
CA ALA A 672 1.77 -4.57 31.64
C ALA A 672 3.19 -4.13 32.06
N ASP A 673 4.07 -5.02 32.54
CA ASP A 673 5.45 -4.65 32.89
C ASP A 673 6.30 -4.35 31.65
N LEU A 674 5.91 -4.87 30.49
CA LEU A 674 6.55 -4.60 29.21
C LEU A 674 6.30 -3.18 28.68
N VAL A 675 5.40 -2.43 29.31
CA VAL A 675 5.20 -0.99 29.07
C VAL A 675 6.52 -0.21 29.22
N ALA A 676 7.39 -0.63 30.13
CA ALA A 676 8.71 -0.01 30.37
C ALA A 676 9.74 -0.29 29.26
N VAL A 677 9.53 -1.31 28.44
CA VAL A 677 10.46 -1.67 27.35
C VAL A 677 10.23 -0.74 26.17
N ARG A 678 11.24 0.08 25.81
CA ARG A 678 11.16 1.05 24.71
C ARG A 678 11.24 0.39 23.34
N ASN A 679 10.21 -0.36 22.96
CA ASN A 679 10.11 -1.02 21.67
C ASN A 679 8.68 -0.94 21.12
N LYS A 680 8.51 -0.28 19.97
CA LYS A 680 7.19 -0.07 19.34
C LYS A 680 6.44 -1.38 19.06
N ASN A 681 7.13 -2.44 18.66
CA ASN A 681 6.49 -3.71 18.30
C ASN A 681 5.95 -4.44 19.53
N ILE A 682 6.62 -4.29 20.68
CA ILE A 682 6.15 -4.80 21.97
C ILE A 682 4.92 -4.01 22.42
N HIS A 683 4.95 -2.68 22.31
CA HIS A 683 3.81 -1.83 22.67
C HIS A 683 2.57 -2.10 21.81
N ILE A 684 2.74 -2.31 20.50
CA ILE A 684 1.64 -2.69 19.60
C ILE A 684 1.07 -4.07 19.98
N ALA A 685 1.92 -5.05 20.30
CA ALA A 685 1.48 -6.38 20.71
C ALA A 685 0.76 -6.35 22.08
N LEU A 686 1.27 -5.57 23.03
CA LEU A 686 0.62 -5.33 24.34
C LEU A 686 -0.75 -4.66 24.16
N ALA A 687 -0.81 -3.58 23.38
CA ALA A 687 -2.07 -2.88 23.11
C ALA A 687 -3.11 -3.79 22.44
N THR A 688 -2.67 -4.67 21.55
CA THR A 688 -3.52 -5.67 20.90
C THR A 688 -4.01 -6.73 21.88
N LEU A 689 -3.16 -7.18 22.82
CA LEU A 689 -3.55 -8.11 23.87
C LEU A 689 -4.65 -7.52 24.76
N VAL A 690 -4.46 -6.29 25.21
CA VAL A 690 -5.44 -5.55 26.02
C VAL A 690 -6.76 -5.37 25.28
N LEU A 691 -6.71 -5.04 23.98
CA LEU A 691 -7.89 -4.96 23.11
C LEU A 691 -8.64 -6.29 23.00
N ASN A 692 -7.92 -7.41 22.86
CA ASN A 692 -8.56 -8.74 22.78
C ASN A 692 -9.25 -9.13 24.10
N TYR A 693 -8.66 -8.76 25.25
CA TYR A 693 -9.35 -8.89 26.54
C TYR A 693 -10.59 -8.00 26.59
N ALA A 694 -10.49 -6.72 26.19
CA ALA A 694 -11.64 -5.82 26.15
C ALA A 694 -12.79 -6.38 25.29
N GLY A 695 -12.49 -6.92 24.11
CA GLY A 695 -13.50 -7.53 23.23
C GLY A 695 -14.18 -8.76 23.83
N CYS A 696 -13.46 -9.57 24.60
CA CYS A 696 -14.05 -10.73 25.29
C CYS A 696 -14.83 -10.35 26.56
N LEU A 697 -14.44 -9.26 27.22
CA LEU A 697 -15.14 -8.72 28.40
C LEU A 697 -16.34 -7.84 28.02
N HIS A 698 -16.42 -7.41 26.76
CA HIS A 698 -17.56 -6.69 26.25
C HIS A 698 -18.84 -7.53 26.45
N SER A 699 -19.87 -6.93 27.02
CA SER A 699 -21.12 -7.61 27.44
C SER A 699 -21.00 -8.69 28.54
N GLN A 700 -19.83 -8.89 29.18
CA GLN A 700 -19.69 -9.76 30.37
C GLN A 700 -19.90 -8.95 31.66
N PRO A 701 -20.61 -9.49 32.68
CA PRO A 701 -20.81 -8.82 33.96
C PRO A 701 -19.64 -9.04 34.95
N ASP A 702 -18.39 -9.02 34.46
CA ASP A 702 -17.18 -9.19 35.28
C ASP A 702 -16.48 -7.84 35.50
N LEU A 703 -16.88 -7.13 36.55
CA LEU A 703 -16.38 -5.79 36.86
C LEU A 703 -14.90 -5.79 37.24
N GLU A 704 -14.43 -6.85 37.92
CA GLU A 704 -13.03 -6.99 38.31
C GLU A 704 -12.12 -7.12 37.07
N ALA A 705 -12.53 -7.94 36.10
CA ALA A 705 -11.82 -8.06 34.83
C ALA A 705 -11.76 -6.75 34.06
N LYS A 706 -12.86 -6.01 34.02
CA LYS A 706 -12.93 -4.70 33.36
C LYS A 706 -12.03 -3.71 34.08
N ALA A 707 -11.99 -3.70 35.42
CA ALA A 707 -11.07 -2.89 36.19
C ALA A 707 -9.60 -3.16 35.84
N GLN A 708 -9.22 -4.44 35.76
CA GLN A 708 -7.87 -4.85 35.38
C GLN A 708 -7.53 -4.38 33.94
N CYS A 709 -8.45 -4.56 33.00
CA CYS A 709 -8.24 -4.14 31.61
C CYS A 709 -8.11 -2.61 31.48
N LEU A 710 -8.99 -1.84 32.13
CA LEU A 710 -8.93 -0.37 32.18
C LEU A 710 -7.64 0.13 32.81
N SER A 711 -7.19 -0.48 33.91
CA SER A 711 -5.96 -0.12 34.62
C SER A 711 -4.73 -0.34 33.74
N VAL A 712 -4.60 -1.51 33.10
CA VAL A 712 -3.47 -1.80 32.20
C VAL A 712 -3.49 -0.89 30.98
N ALA A 713 -4.66 -0.66 30.38
CA ALA A 713 -4.79 0.23 29.23
C ALA A 713 -4.35 1.66 29.55
N SER A 714 -4.80 2.17 30.71
CA SER A 714 -4.49 3.51 31.18
C SER A 714 -3.01 3.67 31.51
N ARG A 715 -2.43 2.69 32.23
CA ARG A 715 -0.99 2.67 32.53
C ARG A 715 -0.13 2.65 31.27
N ALA A 716 -0.54 1.90 30.25
CA ALA A 716 0.18 1.86 28.98
C ALA A 716 0.11 3.20 28.23
N LEU A 717 -1.03 3.91 28.27
CA LEU A 717 -1.20 5.23 27.66
C LEU A 717 -0.37 6.35 28.34
N GLU A 718 0.22 6.10 29.49
CA GLU A 718 1.13 7.08 30.11
C GLU A 718 2.51 7.10 29.44
N THR A 719 2.97 5.96 28.91
CA THR A 719 4.35 5.82 28.42
C THR A 719 4.46 5.53 26.93
N VAL A 720 3.45 4.88 26.33
CA VAL A 720 3.48 4.47 24.94
C VAL A 720 3.42 5.70 24.03
N GLN A 721 4.33 5.77 23.06
CA GLN A 721 4.45 6.88 22.11
C GLN A 721 3.96 6.52 20.71
N ASP A 722 3.94 5.23 20.38
CA ASP A 722 3.53 4.75 19.06
C ASP A 722 2.03 4.99 18.83
N LYS A 723 1.69 5.70 17.75
CA LYS A 723 0.33 6.15 17.47
C LYS A 723 -0.64 4.98 17.20
N GLU A 724 -0.17 3.87 16.66
CA GLU A 724 -0.98 2.66 16.44
C GLU A 724 -1.26 1.92 17.76
N ALA A 725 -0.25 1.83 18.63
CA ALA A 725 -0.45 1.27 19.98
C ALA A 725 -1.38 2.15 20.82
N ILE A 726 -1.24 3.47 20.79
CA ILE A 726 -2.16 4.43 21.45
C ILE A 726 -3.59 4.23 20.92
N PHE A 727 -3.76 4.18 19.60
CA PHE A 727 -5.07 3.95 18.99
C PHE A 727 -5.73 2.66 19.48
N ARG A 728 -4.99 1.54 19.50
CA ARG A 728 -5.50 0.24 20.00
C ARG A 728 -5.90 0.29 21.47
N LEU A 729 -5.15 1.00 22.31
CA LEU A 729 -5.46 1.19 23.72
C LEU A 729 -6.73 2.04 23.90
N LEU A 730 -6.92 3.09 23.10
CA LEU A 730 -8.16 3.88 23.09
C LEU A 730 -9.37 3.03 22.65
N VAL A 731 -9.22 2.21 21.61
CA VAL A 731 -10.27 1.26 21.20
C VAL A 731 -10.56 0.24 22.29
N ALA A 732 -9.55 -0.24 23.02
CA ALA A 732 -9.72 -1.15 24.14
C ALA A 732 -10.49 -0.51 25.30
N LEU A 733 -10.15 0.73 25.67
CA LEU A 733 -10.90 1.52 26.66
C LEU A 733 -12.35 1.69 26.23
N GLY A 734 -12.59 2.18 25.02
CA GLY A 734 -13.93 2.35 24.46
C GLY A 734 -14.74 1.06 24.43
N THR A 735 -14.13 -0.05 23.99
CA THR A 735 -14.79 -1.37 23.95
C THR A 735 -15.18 -1.87 25.33
N THR A 736 -14.33 -1.61 26.35
CA THR A 736 -14.57 -2.06 27.72
C THR A 736 -15.75 -1.34 28.38
N VAL A 737 -15.94 -0.05 28.07
CA VAL A 737 -17.00 0.80 28.67
C VAL A 737 -18.26 0.91 27.81
N ALA A 738 -18.18 0.57 26.52
CA ALA A 738 -19.29 0.69 25.58
C ALA A 738 -20.52 -0.09 26.07
N SER A 739 -21.65 0.61 26.17
CA SER A 739 -22.94 0.05 26.59
C SER A 739 -22.93 -0.60 27.99
N ASP A 740 -22.01 -0.20 28.89
CA ASP A 740 -21.97 -0.66 30.28
C ASP A 740 -21.76 0.50 31.26
N GLN A 741 -22.85 0.93 31.90
CA GLN A 741 -22.86 2.04 32.86
C GLN A 741 -21.93 1.80 34.05
N THR A 742 -21.81 0.57 34.53
CA THR A 742 -20.97 0.23 35.69
C THR A 742 -19.49 0.34 35.31
N ALA A 743 -19.14 -0.08 34.10
CA ALA A 743 -17.79 0.07 33.57
C ALA A 743 -17.43 1.54 33.28
N GLN A 744 -18.40 2.35 32.83
CA GLN A 744 -18.23 3.79 32.66
C GLN A 744 -17.98 4.50 34.01
N ASP A 745 -18.78 4.20 35.04
CA ASP A 745 -18.60 4.75 36.39
C ASP A 745 -17.23 4.36 36.98
N LEU A 746 -16.82 3.11 36.79
CA LEU A 746 -15.51 2.61 37.18
C LEU A 746 -14.38 3.35 36.45
N ALA A 747 -14.46 3.50 35.13
CA ALA A 747 -13.47 4.23 34.33
C ALA A 747 -13.37 5.71 34.77
N ARG A 748 -14.48 6.35 35.12
CA ARG A 748 -14.48 7.69 35.72
C ARG A 748 -13.75 7.71 37.07
N SER A 749 -14.03 6.73 37.94
CA SER A 749 -13.37 6.63 39.25
C SER A 749 -11.86 6.41 39.16
N LEU A 750 -11.40 5.73 38.10
CA LEU A 750 -9.98 5.48 37.81
C LEU A 750 -9.28 6.67 37.14
N GLY A 751 -10.00 7.75 36.81
CA GLY A 751 -9.42 8.95 36.20
C GLY A 751 -9.09 8.82 34.71
N VAL A 752 -9.66 7.83 34.02
CA VAL A 752 -9.37 7.53 32.59
C VAL A 752 -9.60 8.76 31.71
N SER A 753 -10.68 9.52 31.92
CA SER A 753 -11.00 10.73 31.14
C SER A 753 -9.90 11.78 31.21
N SER A 754 -9.30 11.98 32.38
CA SER A 754 -8.18 12.92 32.57
C SER A 754 -6.95 12.45 31.81
N GLN A 755 -6.62 11.16 31.90
CA GLN A 755 -5.41 10.59 31.31
C GLN A 755 -5.43 10.62 29.77
N ILE A 756 -6.59 10.37 29.17
CA ILE A 756 -6.70 10.31 27.70
C ILE A 756 -6.96 11.66 27.04
N SER A 757 -7.37 12.69 27.81
CA SER A 757 -7.73 14.02 27.29
C SER A 757 -6.68 14.64 26.34
N LYS A 758 -5.39 14.42 26.62
CA LYS A 758 -4.26 14.87 25.80
C LYS A 758 -4.27 14.32 24.36
N TYR A 759 -4.96 13.20 24.11
CA TYR A 759 -5.05 12.59 22.79
C TYR A 759 -6.15 13.17 21.92
N SER A 760 -7.11 13.92 22.50
CA SER A 760 -8.22 14.52 21.76
C SER A 760 -7.81 15.57 20.72
N SER A 761 -6.61 16.15 20.90
CA SER A 761 -6.02 17.15 19.99
C SER A 761 -5.08 16.56 18.95
N VAL A 762 -4.89 15.24 18.91
CA VAL A 762 -4.03 14.57 17.92
C VAL A 762 -4.71 14.57 16.56
N SER A 763 -4.17 15.33 15.61
CA SER A 763 -4.69 15.47 14.24
C SER A 763 -4.11 14.47 13.24
N ASP A 764 -2.97 13.86 13.55
CA ASP A 764 -2.31 12.89 12.68
C ASP A 764 -1.81 11.65 13.48
N PRO A 765 -2.24 10.41 13.14
CA PRO A 765 -3.35 10.14 12.24
C PRO A 765 -4.66 10.55 12.94
N PRO A 766 -5.65 11.07 12.18
CA PRO A 766 -6.88 11.63 12.76
C PRO A 766 -7.65 10.61 13.62
N LYS A 767 -7.52 9.32 13.30
CA LYS A 767 -8.14 8.21 14.05
C LYS A 767 -7.83 8.20 15.55
N VAL A 768 -6.68 8.74 15.98
CA VAL A 768 -6.33 8.81 17.42
C VAL A 768 -7.18 9.86 18.12
N GLY A 769 -7.25 11.07 17.59
CA GLY A 769 -8.06 12.16 18.13
C GLY A 769 -9.56 11.83 18.07
N GLU A 770 -10.03 11.32 16.93
CA GLU A 770 -11.44 10.94 16.74
C GLU A 770 -11.86 9.82 17.71
N CYS A 771 -11.05 8.75 17.84
CA CYS A 771 -11.33 7.69 18.80
C CYS A 771 -11.30 8.19 20.24
N CYS A 772 -10.35 9.05 20.60
CA CYS A 772 -10.26 9.64 21.94
C CYS A 772 -11.53 10.44 22.28
N LEU A 773 -11.99 11.30 21.36
CA LEU A 773 -13.21 12.09 21.54
C LEU A 773 -14.44 11.20 21.74
N LEU A 774 -14.54 10.09 21.01
CA LEU A 774 -15.62 9.12 21.17
C LEU A 774 -15.56 8.41 22.53
N VAL A 775 -14.38 8.00 23.00
CA VAL A 775 -14.23 7.40 24.34
C VAL A 775 -14.61 8.42 25.42
N LEU A 776 -14.14 9.67 25.31
CA LEU A 776 -14.51 10.72 26.25
C LEU A 776 -16.01 10.98 26.27
N LYS A 777 -16.68 10.88 25.11
CA LYS A 777 -18.14 11.02 25.01
C LYS A 777 -18.89 9.89 25.73
N GLU A 778 -18.39 8.66 25.72
CA GLU A 778 -18.99 7.55 26.48
C GLU A 778 -18.78 7.65 27.99
N LEU A 779 -17.73 8.35 28.42
CA LEU A 779 -17.39 8.53 29.83
C LEU A 779 -18.09 9.73 30.47
N ASN A 780 -18.63 10.65 29.66
CA ASN A 780 -19.39 11.83 30.08
C ASN A 780 -20.89 11.54 30.06
#